data_AF-R5BAJ7-F1
#
_entry.id   AF-R5BAJ7-F1
#
_cell.length_a   1.000
_cell.length_b   1.000
_cell.length_c   1.000
_cell.angle_alpha   90.00
_cell.angle_beta   90.00
_cell.angle_gamma   90.00
#
_symmetry.space_group_name_H-M   'P 1'
#
loop_
_entity.id
_entity.type
_entity.pdbx_description
1 polymer ?
#
loop_
_entity_poly.entity_id
_entity_poly.type
_entity_poly.pdbx_seq_one_letter_code
_entity_poly.pdbx_strand_id
1 'polypeptide(L)'
;MANDNNLYFTYEGYESRFGRSRRPALVRFSRRVVRGARYGEEEELHVRTLFIDGKTIEDYLSVDYDSNRKNYELVIVSPVQINKNNPAASDMVARPFNPNSKEDWNCLFYDTSEFNRMGDRLAYAIFAIALDRYSFSSPVISAALKMLQEFTRVQVIDLIKYASFGLSSTKVNQVNELVASFGRPADCFFPPILAEAAKLYGINYSALNVHSLVDQLFEKAEEKDIINPTGFARFIKWLNDSTLSISLQELDTCFAFLGEEKRSLAIRRFFLDVKNGSLHYDPQSLKAFSSTNYQYYSTQRYIFECWPGNRNVSTEFLLDCLKTYEQTNQERFQISDGILDWAIQKSIEVNRPIEMNFHDWLCYCQGGILLNKSFRGFANFEIQYELDDFAFEDESLKKNIHSLVWQHCTRLSHEEEVPRIDPITGLQVFDKKPQKPLTIKKTVYDNRWRPNNEGAKRVVNLFVNWEKKPAEEKESDVFTPEMVDYSIVRNRVEQYLTDKYGTVTPYISERHSDDIVKMFSYEIGMKVNLDNEVTLGDNPGVDESVVKQRIRERMIELFGETLECEYNPEKYRAALKDSLFRLTGKSKQCFERREKMYRWERRIYCAPEITDLPNLLTGRKCADCQRDMCFVTCIKKDPDWKEYTLIHILEIIGYHVLEETEAGLIPNPVYNQFVNQINKAVRFSKRLVCKDCGHILFPAQKQGHSKFKCLLLSCPEYNKEVYLNYCHDCKKGIIDSRDTKQCPNGMYICPSCGSCCSNNYFEFMADKYRVLGKKIPLFISRNIGNGHRDRNMFFCHKCGAQKVDVVDKSGNHEWRCLACDPLKDEDAAYYEVKEDYPPIGEEDMIQEPWA
;
A
#
# COMPACT_ATOMS: atom_id res chain seq x y z
N MET A 1 -25.26 17.37 34.20
CA MET A 1 -24.34 17.94 33.20
C MET A 1 -22.94 17.54 33.61
N ALA A 2 -22.45 16.39 33.12
CA ALA A 2 -21.17 15.82 33.50
C ALA A 2 -20.03 16.57 32.79
N ASN A 3 -18.90 16.74 33.48
CA ASN A 3 -17.69 17.36 32.94
C ASN A 3 -17.12 16.53 31.78
N ASP A 4 -17.48 16.85 30.54
CA ASP A 4 -17.07 16.15 29.29
C ASP A 4 -15.58 16.29 28.90
N ASN A 5 -14.72 16.85 29.76
CA ASN A 5 -13.30 17.06 29.44
C ASN A 5 -12.36 15.95 29.94
N ASN A 6 -12.83 15.02 30.77
CA ASN A 6 -12.00 13.89 31.22
C ASN A 6 -12.11 12.71 30.24
N LEU A 7 -10.97 12.10 29.90
CA LEU A 7 -10.93 10.88 29.12
C LEU A 7 -10.69 9.69 30.05
N TYR A 8 -11.63 8.75 30.09
CA TYR A 8 -11.48 7.49 30.82
C TYR A 8 -11.09 6.40 29.84
N PHE A 9 -10.06 5.61 30.19
CA PHE A 9 -9.55 4.55 29.33
C PHE A 9 -8.89 3.45 30.16
N THR A 10 -8.62 2.33 29.51
CA THR A 10 -7.91 1.21 30.13
C THR A 10 -6.47 1.18 29.66
N TYR A 11 -5.50 1.12 30.59
CA TYR A 11 -4.08 0.94 30.25
C TYR A 11 -3.53 -0.31 30.93
N GLU A 12 -3.59 -1.42 30.20
CA GLU A 12 -3.01 -2.68 30.67
C GLU A 12 -1.49 -2.54 30.87
N GLY A 13 -1.03 -2.90 32.08
CA GLY A 13 0.36 -2.81 32.51
C GLY A 13 0.83 -1.43 32.99
N TYR A 14 -0.06 -0.46 33.20
CA TYR A 14 0.32 0.87 33.71
C TYR A 14 0.92 0.78 35.11
N GLU A 15 0.22 0.16 36.07
CA GLU A 15 0.71 0.05 37.45
C GLU A 15 2.04 -0.71 37.53
N SER A 16 2.23 -1.75 36.71
CA SER A 16 3.52 -2.46 36.65
C SER A 16 4.66 -1.62 36.10
N ARG A 17 4.37 -0.65 35.20
CA ARG A 17 5.40 0.23 34.62
C ARG A 17 5.66 1.47 35.45
N PHE A 18 4.63 2.09 36.01
CA PHE A 18 4.68 3.44 36.56
C PHE A 18 4.16 3.54 38.01
N GLY A 19 3.70 2.42 38.58
CA GLY A 19 3.00 2.41 39.86
C GLY A 19 1.76 3.30 39.81
N ARG A 20 1.55 4.10 40.86
CA ARG A 20 0.44 5.07 40.95
C ARG A 20 0.83 6.50 40.54
N SER A 21 1.93 6.65 39.81
CA SER A 21 2.48 7.96 39.44
C SER A 21 1.58 8.66 38.42
N ARG A 22 1.53 10.00 38.49
CA ARG A 22 0.89 10.84 37.47
C ARG A 22 1.83 11.03 36.28
N ARG A 23 1.27 11.16 35.07
CA ARG A 23 2.05 11.27 33.83
C ARG A 23 1.48 12.35 32.92
N PRO A 24 2.31 13.23 32.35
CA PRO A 24 1.84 14.11 31.29
C PRO A 24 1.65 13.31 29.99
N ALA A 25 0.62 13.67 29.22
CA ALA A 25 0.28 13.07 27.94
C ALA A 25 -0.41 14.11 27.05
N LEU A 26 -0.59 13.81 25.77
CA LEU A 26 -1.21 14.73 24.82
C LEU A 26 -2.41 14.09 24.14
N VAL A 27 -3.49 14.84 23.97
CA VAL A 27 -4.67 14.44 23.21
C VAL A 27 -4.70 15.25 21.92
N ARG A 28 -4.82 14.57 20.77
CA ARG A 28 -5.08 15.18 19.47
C ARG A 28 -6.55 15.08 19.13
N PHE A 29 -7.09 16.10 18.50
CA PHE A 29 -8.41 16.05 17.87
C PHE A 29 -8.23 16.04 16.36
N SER A 30 -8.88 15.10 15.68
CA SER A 30 -8.75 14.91 14.23
C SER A 30 -10.07 14.50 13.59
N ARG A 31 -10.17 14.68 12.27
CA ARG A 31 -11.30 14.23 11.46
C ARG A 31 -10.84 13.10 10.54
N ARG A 32 -11.65 12.06 10.41
CA ARG A 32 -11.33 10.88 9.62
C ARG A 32 -12.49 10.57 8.69
N VAL A 33 -12.22 10.62 7.39
CA VAL A 33 -13.20 10.23 6.37
C VAL A 33 -13.11 8.72 6.15
N VAL A 34 -14.19 8.00 6.41
CA VAL A 34 -14.31 6.57 6.14
C VAL A 34 -15.14 6.39 4.88
N ARG A 35 -14.55 5.76 3.85
CA ARG A 35 -15.27 5.40 2.62
C ARG A 35 -15.94 4.05 2.79
N GLY A 36 -17.28 4.03 2.72
CA GLY A 36 -18.07 2.79 2.72
C GLY A 36 -17.80 1.94 1.48
N ALA A 37 -17.48 0.66 1.68
CA ALA A 37 -17.00 -0.26 0.63
C ALA A 37 -18.03 -0.62 -0.47
N ARG A 38 -19.26 -0.10 -0.43
CA ARG A 38 -20.31 -0.47 -1.41
C ARG A 38 -20.98 0.69 -2.15
N TYR A 39 -20.93 1.93 -1.66
CA TYR A 39 -21.67 3.05 -2.29
C TYR A 39 -20.89 4.36 -2.43
N GLY A 40 -19.60 4.40 -2.06
CA GLY A 40 -18.81 5.62 -2.17
C GLY A 40 -19.25 6.75 -1.22
N GLU A 41 -20.13 6.45 -0.26
CA GLU A 41 -20.48 7.38 0.81
C GLU A 41 -19.25 7.60 1.71
N GLU A 42 -18.91 8.87 1.89
CA GLU A 42 -17.86 9.36 2.76
C GLU A 42 -18.50 9.79 4.09
N GLU A 43 -18.22 9.05 5.16
CA GLU A 43 -18.64 9.42 6.51
C GLU A 43 -17.47 10.10 7.23
N GLU A 44 -17.68 11.33 7.72
CA GLU A 44 -16.67 12.10 8.46
C GLU A 44 -16.81 11.82 9.97
N LEU A 45 -15.84 11.11 10.54
CA LEU A 45 -15.78 10.79 11.97
C LEU A 45 -14.84 11.74 12.70
N HIS A 46 -15.29 12.27 13.84
CA HIS A 46 -14.43 13.02 14.76
C HIS A 46 -13.74 12.06 15.72
N VAL A 47 -12.41 12.08 15.75
CA VAL A 47 -11.58 11.18 16.56
C VAL A 47 -10.74 11.99 17.54
N ARG A 48 -10.82 11.64 18.82
CA ARG A 48 -9.83 12.08 19.83
C ARG A 48 -8.80 10.98 20.04
N THR A 49 -7.53 11.35 20.03
CA THR A 49 -6.41 10.42 20.09
C THR A 49 -5.49 10.79 21.24
N LEU A 50 -5.47 9.98 22.31
CA LEU A 50 -4.54 10.13 23.42
C LEU A 50 -3.20 9.46 23.09
N PHE A 51 -2.12 10.22 23.23
CA PHE A 51 -0.74 9.79 23.10
C PHE A 51 -0.07 9.74 24.46
N ILE A 52 0.24 8.53 24.92
CA ILE A 52 0.91 8.28 26.19
C ILE A 52 1.92 7.15 26.03
N ASP A 53 3.21 7.42 26.32
CA ASP A 53 4.31 6.44 26.27
C ASP A 53 4.37 5.64 24.94
N GLY A 54 4.25 6.35 23.81
CA GLY A 54 4.23 5.75 22.46
C GLY A 54 2.90 5.09 22.07
N LYS A 55 2.06 4.68 23.04
CA LYS A 55 0.72 4.15 22.78
C LYS A 55 -0.21 5.25 22.27
N THR A 56 -1.13 4.83 21.41
CA THR A 56 -2.16 5.67 20.80
C THR A 56 -3.50 5.06 21.17
N ILE A 57 -4.34 5.82 21.87
CA ILE A 57 -5.69 5.39 22.27
C ILE A 57 -6.67 6.31 21.54
N GLU A 58 -7.48 5.72 20.66
CA GLU A 58 -8.49 6.44 19.88
C GLU A 58 -9.87 6.29 20.51
N ASP A 59 -10.63 7.37 20.52
CA ASP A 59 -12.03 7.38 20.90
C ASP A 59 -12.83 8.29 19.96
N TYR A 60 -14.05 7.87 19.64
CA TYR A 60 -14.90 8.50 18.62
C TYR A 60 -15.90 9.44 19.28
N LEU A 61 -15.93 10.69 18.82
CA LEU A 61 -16.77 11.75 19.37
C LEU A 61 -18.09 11.84 18.60
N SER A 62 -19.19 12.14 19.30
CA SER A 62 -20.48 12.44 18.68
C SER A 62 -20.46 13.80 17.95
N VAL A 63 -21.36 13.96 16.98
CA VAL A 63 -21.39 15.01 15.92
C VAL A 63 -21.37 16.47 16.42
N ASP A 64 -21.69 16.74 17.69
CA ASP A 64 -21.66 18.09 18.29
C ASP A 64 -20.25 18.54 18.75
N TYR A 65 -19.22 18.33 17.94
CA TYR A 65 -17.85 18.75 18.27
C TYR A 65 -17.50 20.12 17.66
N ASP A 66 -17.23 21.12 18.51
CA ASP A 66 -16.84 22.47 18.10
C ASP A 66 -15.55 22.46 17.25
N SER A 67 -15.69 22.86 15.99
CA SER A 67 -14.62 22.92 14.99
C SER A 67 -13.50 23.91 15.33
N ASN A 68 -13.66 24.76 16.35
CA ASN A 68 -12.66 25.72 16.82
C ASN A 68 -11.74 25.20 17.94
N ARG A 69 -11.88 23.95 18.41
CA ARG A 69 -10.99 23.39 19.43
C ARG A 69 -9.58 23.13 18.88
N LYS A 70 -8.57 23.52 19.66
CA LYS A 70 -7.12 23.40 19.37
C LYS A 70 -6.74 21.98 18.93
N ASN A 71 -5.85 21.85 17.93
CA ASN A 71 -5.40 20.55 17.39
C ASN A 71 -4.84 19.57 18.44
N TYR A 72 -4.31 20.08 19.55
CA TYR A 72 -3.79 19.27 20.66
C TYR A 72 -4.07 19.91 22.03
N GLU A 73 -4.31 19.07 23.03
CA GLU A 73 -4.51 19.43 24.45
C GLU A 73 -3.59 18.61 25.36
N LEU A 74 -2.87 19.28 26.26
CA LEU A 74 -2.04 18.64 27.27
C LEU A 74 -2.93 18.12 28.42
N VAL A 75 -2.71 16.87 28.81
CA VAL A 75 -3.46 16.20 29.86
C VAL A 75 -2.51 15.57 30.88
N ILE A 76 -2.98 15.44 32.12
CA ILE A 76 -2.34 14.66 33.17
C ILE A 76 -3.12 13.36 33.33
N VAL A 77 -2.44 12.24 33.11
CA VAL A 77 -2.94 10.89 33.28
C VAL A 77 -2.67 10.43 34.70
N SER A 78 -3.68 9.81 35.32
CA SER A 78 -3.58 9.23 36.66
C SER A 78 -4.55 8.06 36.82
N PRO A 79 -4.26 7.10 37.72
CA PRO A 79 -5.21 6.04 38.07
C PRO A 79 -6.52 6.64 38.62
N VAL A 80 -7.65 6.04 38.26
CA VAL A 80 -8.95 6.40 38.82
C VAL A 80 -8.97 5.99 40.31
N GLN A 81 -9.31 6.92 41.19
CA GLN A 81 -9.56 6.56 42.59
C GLN A 81 -10.86 5.74 42.63
N ILE A 82 -10.73 4.42 42.79
CA ILE A 82 -11.87 3.50 42.88
C ILE A 82 -12.73 3.92 44.07
N ASN A 83 -13.91 4.45 43.79
CA ASN A 83 -14.94 4.67 44.80
C ASN A 83 -15.66 3.33 45.02
N LYS A 84 -15.71 2.83 46.26
CA LYS A 84 -16.17 1.46 46.60
C LYS A 84 -17.60 1.11 46.15
N ASN A 85 -18.35 2.05 45.59
CA ASN A 85 -19.76 1.89 45.21
C ASN A 85 -20.00 1.81 43.68
N ASN A 86 -18.97 1.85 42.84
CA ASN A 86 -19.14 1.65 41.39
C ASN A 86 -17.85 1.09 40.75
N PRO A 87 -17.80 -0.16 40.30
CA PRO A 87 -16.66 -0.67 39.55
C PRO A 87 -16.63 0.03 38.19
N ALA A 88 -15.76 1.02 38.02
CA ALA A 88 -15.59 1.68 36.73
C ALA A 88 -14.99 0.67 35.72
N ALA A 89 -15.49 0.70 34.48
CA ALA A 89 -14.96 -0.08 33.36
C ALA A 89 -13.56 0.36 32.88
N SER A 90 -13.03 1.47 33.43
CA SER A 90 -11.75 2.08 33.06
C SER A 90 -10.89 2.32 34.31
N ASP A 91 -9.60 1.99 34.24
CA ASP A 91 -8.64 2.11 35.35
C ASP A 91 -7.87 3.43 35.36
N MET A 92 -7.86 4.17 34.24
CA MET A 92 -7.15 5.44 34.08
C MET A 92 -8.08 6.61 33.73
N VAL A 93 -7.68 7.81 34.15
CA VAL A 93 -8.27 9.09 33.74
C VAL A 93 -7.20 10.04 33.23
N ALA A 94 -7.43 10.64 32.07
CA ALA A 94 -6.69 11.81 31.59
C ALA A 94 -7.53 13.06 31.84
N ARG A 95 -7.01 13.99 32.64
CA ARG A 95 -7.62 15.29 32.91
C ARG A 95 -6.83 16.41 32.23
N PRO A 96 -7.45 17.54 31.85
CA PRO A 96 -6.72 18.69 31.33
C PRO A 96 -5.60 19.17 32.27
N PHE A 97 -4.49 19.60 31.66
CA PHE A 97 -3.37 20.23 32.35
C PHE A 97 -3.77 21.61 32.90
N ASN A 98 -3.48 21.86 34.18
CA ASN A 98 -3.71 23.15 34.80
C ASN A 98 -2.41 23.97 34.91
N PRO A 99 -2.21 25.03 34.11
CA PRO A 99 -0.98 25.82 34.13
C PRO A 99 -0.79 26.65 35.41
N ASN A 100 -1.81 26.78 36.25
CA ASN A 100 -1.72 27.45 37.56
C ASN A 100 -1.39 26.47 38.69
N SER A 101 -1.32 25.17 38.42
CA SER A 101 -1.00 24.12 39.39
C SER A 101 0.51 23.88 39.44
N LYS A 102 1.14 24.14 40.59
CA LYS A 102 2.57 23.81 40.78
C LYS A 102 2.80 22.30 40.73
N GLU A 103 1.81 21.50 41.12
CA GLU A 103 1.85 20.03 41.08
C GLU A 103 1.86 19.51 39.65
N ASP A 104 1.10 20.14 38.73
CA ASP A 104 1.06 19.75 37.33
C ASP A 104 2.39 20.10 36.63
N TRP A 105 2.93 21.29 36.90
CA TRP A 105 4.27 21.67 36.43
C TRP A 105 5.37 20.77 37.00
N ASN A 106 5.33 20.44 38.29
CA ASN A 106 6.29 19.51 38.89
C ASN A 106 6.17 18.11 38.27
N CYS A 107 4.96 17.63 38.00
CA CYS A 107 4.75 16.36 37.30
C CYS A 107 5.41 16.38 35.92
N LEU A 108 5.25 17.47 35.16
CA LEU A 108 5.89 17.66 33.86
C LEU A 108 7.42 17.69 33.97
N PHE A 109 7.97 18.49 34.88
CA PHE A 109 9.42 18.63 35.05
C PHE A 109 10.09 17.34 35.51
N TYR A 110 9.48 16.64 36.47
CA TYR A 110 9.95 15.35 36.93
C TYR A 110 9.98 14.36 35.76
N ASP A 111 8.89 14.28 34.99
CA ASP A 111 8.82 13.38 33.85
C ASP A 111 9.88 13.70 32.78
N THR A 112 9.99 14.97 32.37
CA THR A 112 11.02 15.39 31.42
C THR A 112 12.43 15.07 31.91
N SER A 113 12.71 15.22 33.21
CA SER A 113 14.04 14.94 33.75
C SER A 113 14.42 13.46 33.75
N GLU A 114 13.48 12.58 34.10
CA GLU A 114 13.71 11.14 34.17
C GLU A 114 13.87 10.56 32.76
N PHE A 115 13.10 11.07 31.79
CA PHE A 115 13.13 10.59 30.40
C PHE A 115 14.29 11.18 29.60
N ASN A 116 14.72 12.41 29.91
CA ASN A 116 15.95 12.96 29.34
C ASN A 116 17.18 12.12 29.72
N ARG A 117 17.22 11.57 30.94
CA ARG A 117 18.27 10.61 31.38
C ARG A 117 18.23 9.29 30.61
N MET A 118 17.06 8.90 30.11
CA MET A 118 16.87 7.69 29.30
C MET A 118 17.04 7.94 27.79
N GLY A 119 17.37 9.17 27.37
CA GLY A 119 17.50 9.55 25.96
C GLY A 119 16.15 9.72 25.23
N ASP A 120 15.04 9.78 25.96
CA ASP A 120 13.70 9.92 25.37
C ASP A 120 13.33 11.40 25.17
N ARG A 121 13.29 11.82 23.90
CA ARG A 121 12.93 13.17 23.46
C ARG A 121 11.41 13.44 23.51
N LEU A 122 10.58 12.43 23.80
CA LEU A 122 9.12 12.57 23.92
C LEU A 122 8.74 13.53 25.05
N ALA A 123 9.35 13.37 26.23
CA ALA A 123 9.04 14.18 27.40
C ALA A 123 9.52 15.64 27.25
N TYR A 124 10.54 15.89 26.43
CA TYR A 124 10.96 17.23 26.05
C TYR A 124 9.89 17.92 25.17
N ALA A 125 9.32 17.21 24.19
CA ALA A 125 8.30 17.77 23.29
C ALA A 125 7.05 18.22 24.06
N ILE A 126 6.53 17.37 24.95
CA ILE A 126 5.39 17.68 25.82
C ILE A 126 5.67 18.94 26.67
N PHE A 127 6.88 19.02 27.22
CA PHE A 127 7.33 20.16 28.00
C PHE A 127 7.41 21.46 27.19
N ALA A 128 8.01 21.40 26.00
CA ALA A 128 8.12 22.56 25.12
C ALA A 128 6.74 23.05 24.67
N ILE A 129 5.81 22.13 24.34
CA ILE A 129 4.41 22.44 24.02
C ILE A 129 3.70 23.12 25.20
N ALA A 130 3.96 22.67 26.44
CA ALA A 130 3.39 23.29 27.63
C ALA A 130 3.82 24.77 27.76
N LEU A 131 5.12 25.04 27.58
CA LEU A 131 5.68 26.39 27.61
C LEU A 131 5.16 27.28 26.49
N ASP A 132 4.94 26.74 25.29
CA ASP A 132 4.44 27.47 24.13
C ASP A 132 2.94 27.78 24.20
N ARG A 133 2.10 26.80 24.57
CA ARG A 133 0.63 26.94 24.44
C ARG A 133 -0.07 27.48 25.66
N TYR A 134 0.51 27.30 26.85
CA TYR A 134 -0.11 27.72 28.09
C TYR A 134 0.57 28.99 28.63
N SER A 135 -0.21 29.90 29.20
CA SER A 135 0.32 31.01 29.98
C SER A 135 0.87 30.45 31.29
N PHE A 136 2.08 30.84 31.68
CA PHE A 136 2.66 30.43 32.96
C PHE A 136 3.06 31.65 33.79
N SER A 137 3.10 31.44 35.10
CA SER A 137 3.46 32.44 36.10
C SER A 137 4.80 32.07 36.71
N SER A 138 5.76 33.00 36.71
CA SER A 138 7.10 32.79 37.26
C SER A 138 7.07 32.28 38.72
N PRO A 139 6.21 32.81 39.62
CA PRO A 139 5.99 32.22 40.95
C PRO A 139 5.59 30.73 40.95
N VAL A 140 4.67 30.33 40.07
CA VAL A 140 4.16 28.94 40.00
C VAL A 140 5.27 28.01 39.51
N ILE A 141 5.96 28.37 38.44
CA ILE A 141 7.08 27.59 37.91
C ILE A 141 8.22 27.51 38.93
N SER A 142 8.57 28.63 39.58
CA SER A 142 9.59 28.65 40.64
C SER A 142 9.22 27.74 41.81
N ALA A 143 7.94 27.70 42.21
CA ALA A 143 7.47 26.79 43.25
C ALA A 143 7.59 25.32 42.82
N ALA A 144 7.20 24.99 41.59
CA ALA A 144 7.33 23.64 41.03
C ALA A 144 8.80 23.20 40.91
N LEU A 145 9.70 24.06 40.41
CA LEU A 145 11.13 23.77 40.31
C LEU A 145 11.78 23.51 41.69
N LYS A 146 11.31 24.20 42.74
CA LYS A 146 11.78 23.99 44.11
C LYS A 146 11.38 22.63 44.69
N MET A 147 10.38 21.95 44.12
CA MET A 147 9.98 20.59 44.52
C MET A 147 10.96 19.52 44.00
N LEU A 148 11.79 19.86 43.00
CA LEU A 148 12.80 18.95 42.44
C LEU A 148 14.09 18.97 43.26
N GLN A 149 14.82 17.85 43.22
CA GLN A 149 16.20 17.77 43.70
C GLN A 149 17.11 18.74 42.93
N GLU A 150 18.18 19.22 43.55
CA GLU A 150 19.04 20.28 43.01
C GLU A 150 19.60 19.95 41.61
N PHE A 151 20.16 18.75 41.44
CA PHE A 151 20.67 18.31 40.14
C PHE A 151 19.59 18.31 39.06
N THR A 152 18.42 17.74 39.36
CA THR A 152 17.27 17.68 38.45
C THR A 152 16.77 19.08 38.10
N ARG A 153 16.71 19.97 39.09
CA ARG A 153 16.29 21.36 38.92
C ARG A 153 17.20 22.10 37.94
N VAL A 154 18.51 21.95 38.06
CA VAL A 154 19.48 22.55 37.13
C VAL A 154 19.23 22.08 35.70
N GLN A 155 19.07 20.77 35.50
CA GLN A 155 18.80 20.20 34.19
C GLN A 155 17.51 20.75 33.57
N VAL A 156 16.44 20.85 34.36
CA VAL A 156 15.16 21.38 33.87
C VAL A 156 15.28 22.88 33.54
N ILE A 157 16.03 23.66 34.30
CA ILE A 157 16.28 25.08 33.97
C ILE A 157 17.02 25.21 32.65
N ASP A 158 18.04 24.39 32.41
CA ASP A 158 18.78 24.41 31.14
C ASP A 158 17.87 23.99 29.96
N LEU A 159 16.91 23.07 30.18
CA LEU A 159 15.88 22.72 29.20
C LEU A 159 14.88 23.87 28.96
N ILE A 160 14.47 24.60 30.00
CA ILE A 160 13.63 25.81 29.85
C ILE A 160 14.35 26.84 28.98
N LYS A 161 15.64 27.09 29.24
CA LYS A 161 16.46 27.98 28.41
C LYS A 161 16.50 27.50 26.97
N TYR A 162 16.77 26.21 26.75
CA TYR A 162 16.85 25.64 25.40
C TYR A 162 15.51 25.72 24.64
N ALA A 163 14.36 25.51 25.29
CA ALA A 163 13.05 25.64 24.66
C ALA A 163 12.68 27.11 24.37
N SER A 164 13.24 28.06 25.11
CA SER A 164 12.85 29.47 25.04
C SER A 164 13.07 30.14 23.68
N PHE A 165 14.09 29.73 22.91
CA PHE A 165 14.42 30.38 21.63
C PHE A 165 13.33 30.20 20.55
N GLY A 166 12.42 29.24 20.72
CA GLY A 166 11.24 29.08 19.85
C GLY A 166 10.01 29.86 20.30
N LEU A 167 9.98 30.36 21.55
CA LEU A 167 8.79 30.96 22.17
C LEU A 167 8.54 32.40 21.72
N SER A 168 7.37 32.94 22.07
CA SER A 168 7.05 34.35 21.86
C SER A 168 7.96 35.29 22.64
N SER A 169 8.14 36.52 22.15
CA SER A 169 8.99 37.53 22.79
C SER A 169 8.59 37.82 24.24
N THR A 170 7.29 37.86 24.56
CA THR A 170 6.81 38.01 25.94
C THR A 170 7.26 36.87 26.85
N LYS A 171 7.19 35.63 26.35
CA LYS A 171 7.58 34.44 27.11
C LYS A 171 9.09 34.31 27.26
N VAL A 172 9.88 34.74 26.27
CA VAL A 172 11.34 34.82 26.38
C VAL A 172 11.74 35.75 27.53
N ASN A 173 11.09 36.91 27.66
CA ASN A 173 11.34 37.82 28.78
C ASN A 173 10.99 37.18 30.13
N GLN A 174 9.83 36.51 30.22
CA GLN A 174 9.43 35.79 31.43
C GLN A 174 10.41 34.66 31.80
N VAL A 175 10.94 33.94 30.81
CA VAL A 175 11.97 32.91 31.03
C VAL A 175 13.27 33.55 31.54
N ASN A 176 13.71 34.67 30.95
CA ASN A 176 14.91 35.38 31.40
C ASN A 176 14.79 35.84 32.86
N GLU A 177 13.64 36.40 33.25
CA GLU A 177 13.35 36.76 34.65
C GLU A 177 13.38 35.53 35.58
N LEU A 178 12.76 34.43 35.15
CA LEU A 178 12.76 33.17 35.89
C LEU A 178 14.19 32.63 36.07
N VAL A 179 14.97 32.55 35.00
CA VAL A 179 16.35 32.02 34.99
C VAL A 179 17.27 32.90 35.85
N ALA A 180 17.14 34.21 35.76
CA ALA A 180 17.88 35.16 36.62
C ALA A 180 17.57 34.93 38.10
N SER A 181 16.31 34.62 38.46
CA SER A 181 15.91 34.33 39.85
C SER A 181 16.58 33.09 40.45
N PHE A 182 17.12 32.20 39.61
CA PHE A 182 17.91 31.03 40.01
C PHE A 182 19.43 31.25 39.86
N GLY A 183 19.89 32.49 39.68
CA GLY A 183 21.32 32.83 39.59
C GLY A 183 22.01 32.34 38.31
N ARG A 184 21.24 32.15 37.23
CA ARG A 184 21.74 31.70 35.92
C ARG A 184 21.75 32.86 34.90
N PRO A 185 22.61 32.83 33.87
CA PRO A 185 22.64 33.86 32.84
C PRO A 185 21.31 33.94 32.08
N ALA A 186 20.74 35.14 31.99
CA ALA A 186 19.52 35.45 31.24
C ALA A 186 19.86 35.94 29.82
N ASP A 187 20.34 35.00 29.00
CA ASP A 187 20.85 35.21 27.64
C ASP A 187 19.89 34.69 26.54
N CYS A 188 18.65 34.34 26.91
CA CYS A 188 17.64 33.92 25.95
C CYS A 188 17.18 35.14 25.13
N PHE A 189 17.00 34.98 23.82
CA PHE A 189 16.60 36.08 22.95
C PHE A 189 15.60 35.63 21.90
N PHE A 190 14.71 36.56 21.51
CA PHE A 190 13.85 36.39 20.35
C PHE A 190 14.61 36.81 19.09
N PRO A 191 14.52 36.09 17.95
CA PRO A 191 15.29 36.39 16.74
C PRO A 191 15.10 37.84 16.25
N PRO A 192 16.16 38.68 16.25
CA PRO A 192 16.05 40.10 15.89
C PRO A 192 15.55 40.32 14.47
N ILE A 193 16.02 39.51 13.52
CA ILE A 193 15.65 39.63 12.10
C ILE A 193 14.15 39.43 11.86
N LEU A 194 13.47 38.62 12.69
CA LEU A 194 12.04 38.38 12.60
C LEU A 194 11.26 39.53 13.25
N ALA A 195 11.75 40.06 14.37
CA ALA A 195 11.18 41.24 15.01
C ALA A 195 11.25 42.48 14.09
N GLU A 196 12.36 42.65 13.37
CA GLU A 196 12.52 43.72 12.37
C GLU A 196 11.54 43.55 11.21
N ALA A 197 11.42 42.34 10.65
CA ALA A 197 10.44 42.07 9.59
C ALA A 197 9.00 42.30 10.07
N ALA A 198 8.66 41.87 11.29
CA ALA A 198 7.33 42.09 11.87
C ALA A 198 6.97 43.58 11.96
N LYS A 199 7.95 44.43 12.33
CA LYS A 199 7.77 45.90 12.34
C LYS A 199 7.52 46.46 10.95
N LEU A 200 8.23 45.99 9.93
CA LEU A 200 8.03 46.42 8.53
C LEU A 200 6.63 46.08 8.02
N TYR A 201 6.13 44.89 8.35
CA TYR A 201 4.78 44.44 7.97
C TYR A 201 3.67 44.96 8.89
N GLY A 202 4.01 45.51 10.07
CA GLY A 202 3.03 46.02 11.03
C GLY A 202 2.34 44.93 11.85
N ILE A 203 3.01 43.81 12.09
CA ILE A 203 2.48 42.65 12.82
C ILE A 203 2.74 42.80 14.33
N ASN A 204 1.71 42.61 15.15
CA ASN A 204 1.88 42.46 16.59
C ASN A 204 2.32 41.03 16.92
N TYR A 205 3.61 40.86 17.20
CA TYR A 205 4.23 39.54 17.41
C TYR A 205 4.46 39.17 18.88
N SER A 206 4.01 39.99 19.83
CA SER A 206 4.31 39.84 21.26
C SER A 206 3.90 38.47 21.84
N ALA A 207 2.80 37.89 21.34
CA ALA A 207 2.26 36.61 21.76
C ALA A 207 2.52 35.46 20.76
N LEU A 208 3.16 35.75 19.62
CA LEU A 208 3.41 34.76 18.57
C LEU A 208 4.76 34.08 18.81
N ASN A 209 4.77 32.75 18.77
CA ASN A 209 6.02 32.01 18.72
C ASN A 209 6.74 32.23 17.38
N VAL A 210 8.01 31.84 17.30
CA VAL A 210 8.87 32.10 16.14
C VAL A 210 8.24 31.60 14.84
N HIS A 211 7.65 30.41 14.85
CA HIS A 211 7.10 29.78 13.64
C HIS A 211 5.77 30.40 13.21
N SER A 212 4.90 30.70 14.17
CA SER A 212 3.64 31.41 13.90
C SER A 212 3.88 32.81 13.34
N LEU A 213 4.93 33.49 13.79
CA LEU A 213 5.34 34.77 13.24
C LEU A 213 5.83 34.63 11.79
N VAL A 214 6.65 33.62 11.50
CA VAL A 214 7.16 33.35 10.14
C VAL A 214 6.01 33.13 9.17
N ASP A 215 5.01 32.34 9.56
CA ASP A 215 3.85 32.05 8.71
C ASP A 215 3.04 33.32 8.45
N GLN A 216 2.74 34.11 9.49
CA GLN A 216 2.06 35.41 9.33
C GLN A 216 2.85 36.41 8.50
N LEU A 217 4.18 36.37 8.55
CA LEU A 217 5.03 37.23 7.71
C LEU A 217 4.87 36.87 6.23
N PHE A 218 4.79 35.59 5.89
CA PHE A 218 4.51 35.16 4.51
C PHE A 218 3.10 35.56 4.07
N GLU A 219 2.08 35.34 4.89
CA GLU A 219 0.70 35.76 4.61
C GLU A 219 0.61 37.28 4.37
N LYS A 220 1.23 38.08 5.25
CA LYS A 220 1.22 39.55 5.11
C LYS A 220 2.02 40.05 3.91
N ALA A 221 3.03 39.33 3.47
CA ALA A 221 3.79 39.68 2.28
C ALA A 221 2.99 39.50 0.98
N GLU A 222 1.93 38.69 0.97
CA GLU A 222 1.01 38.59 -0.16
C GLU A 222 0.08 39.81 -0.23
N GLU A 223 -0.23 40.44 0.90
CA GLU A 223 -1.11 41.61 0.99
C GLU A 223 -0.38 42.94 0.81
N LYS A 224 0.88 43.02 1.28
CA LYS A 224 1.64 44.27 1.38
C LYS A 224 3.07 44.09 0.85
N ASP A 225 3.42 44.79 -0.21
CA ASP A 225 4.81 44.87 -0.66
C ASP A 225 5.62 45.90 0.15
N ILE A 226 6.90 45.61 0.35
CA ILE A 226 7.86 46.49 1.04
C ILE A 226 8.84 47.03 0.01
N ILE A 227 8.94 48.36 -0.07
CA ILE A 227 9.75 49.07 -1.06
C ILE A 227 11.26 48.81 -0.84
N ASN A 228 11.73 48.88 0.42
CA ASN A 228 13.13 48.66 0.79
C ASN A 228 13.24 47.56 1.85
N PRO A 229 13.07 46.29 1.45
CA PRO A 229 13.07 45.20 2.41
C PRO A 229 14.49 44.90 2.90
N THR A 230 14.64 44.64 4.19
CA THR A 230 15.89 44.23 4.84
C THR A 230 15.69 42.92 5.61
N GLY A 231 16.79 42.22 5.91
CA GLY A 231 16.78 40.99 6.70
C GLY A 231 15.77 39.96 6.17
N PHE A 232 14.90 39.45 7.06
CA PHE A 232 13.92 38.43 6.69
C PHE A 232 12.85 38.93 5.69
N ALA A 233 12.52 40.23 5.68
CA ALA A 233 11.60 40.78 4.68
C ALA A 233 12.21 40.75 3.26
N ARG A 234 13.53 40.96 3.14
CA ARG A 234 14.25 40.83 1.87
C ARG A 234 14.24 39.39 1.39
N PHE A 235 14.43 38.46 2.32
CA PHE A 235 14.36 37.03 2.04
C PHE A 235 12.98 36.59 1.52
N ILE A 236 11.89 37.08 2.12
CA ILE A 236 10.53 36.81 1.62
C ILE A 236 10.36 37.35 0.19
N LYS A 237 10.82 38.58 -0.08
CA LYS A 237 10.75 39.15 -1.44
C LYS A 237 11.57 38.34 -2.46
N TRP A 238 12.76 37.87 -2.08
CA TRP A 238 13.60 37.02 -2.92
C TRP A 238 12.91 35.72 -3.39
N LEU A 239 12.07 35.13 -2.54
CA LEU A 239 11.31 33.92 -2.90
C LEU A 239 10.23 34.18 -3.96
N ASN A 240 9.75 35.42 -4.06
CA ASN A 240 8.65 35.80 -4.95
C ASN A 240 9.12 36.55 -6.22
N ASP A 241 10.24 37.26 -6.13
CA ASP A 241 10.80 38.08 -7.20
C ASP A 241 12.07 37.42 -7.79
N SER A 242 11.96 36.98 -9.04
CA SER A 242 13.06 36.31 -9.76
C SER A 242 14.25 37.22 -10.07
N THR A 243 14.08 38.55 -9.95
CA THR A 243 15.13 39.54 -10.25
C THR A 243 15.99 39.90 -9.05
N LEU A 244 15.49 39.68 -7.84
CA LEU A 244 16.20 39.96 -6.61
C LEU A 244 17.16 38.82 -6.29
N SER A 245 18.36 39.15 -5.78
CA SER A 245 19.37 38.19 -5.32
C SER A 245 19.72 38.39 -3.85
N ILE A 246 20.17 37.32 -3.20
CA ILE A 246 20.64 37.30 -1.82
C ILE A 246 22.02 36.63 -1.73
N SER A 247 22.74 36.89 -0.64
CA SER A 247 23.99 36.21 -0.30
C SER A 247 23.76 34.85 0.38
N LEU A 248 24.77 33.98 0.35
CA LEU A 248 24.75 32.70 1.09
C LEU A 248 24.59 32.90 2.61
N GLN A 249 25.14 34.00 3.15
CA GLN A 249 25.02 34.34 4.56
C GLN A 249 23.57 34.72 4.94
N GLU A 250 22.89 35.50 4.09
CA GLU A 250 21.47 35.81 4.27
C GLU A 250 20.61 34.54 4.19
N LEU A 251 20.95 33.64 3.25
CA LEU A 251 20.28 32.35 3.10
C LEU A 251 20.42 31.50 4.37
N ASP A 252 21.63 31.25 4.87
CA ASP A 252 21.85 30.47 6.11
C ASP A 252 21.10 31.08 7.31
N THR A 253 21.14 32.41 7.42
CA THR A 253 20.49 33.14 8.52
C THR A 253 18.97 32.99 8.50
N CYS A 254 18.33 32.99 7.32
CA CYS A 254 16.87 32.98 7.19
C CYS A 254 16.29 31.57 7.04
N PHE A 255 17.02 30.64 6.39
CA PHE A 255 16.53 29.31 6.02
C PHE A 255 16.09 28.49 7.23
N ALA A 256 16.77 28.65 8.37
CA ALA A 256 16.48 27.92 9.60
C ALA A 256 15.03 28.06 10.09
N PHE A 257 14.38 29.20 9.83
CA PHE A 257 13.04 29.52 10.35
C PHE A 257 11.89 28.96 9.51
N LEU A 258 12.17 28.58 8.26
CA LEU A 258 11.15 28.25 7.27
C LEU A 258 10.41 26.95 7.62
N GLY A 259 9.15 26.85 7.21
CA GLY A 259 8.40 25.59 7.14
C GLY A 259 8.78 24.78 5.90
N GLU A 260 8.40 23.51 5.84
CA GLU A 260 8.87 22.56 4.81
C GLU A 260 8.59 23.00 3.36
N GLU A 261 7.41 23.56 3.10
CA GLU A 261 7.05 24.05 1.76
C GLU A 261 7.96 25.21 1.34
N LYS A 262 8.13 26.21 2.21
CA LYS A 262 8.98 27.38 1.94
C LYS A 262 10.47 27.01 1.88
N ARG A 263 10.92 25.97 2.62
CA ARG A 263 12.28 25.42 2.48
C ARG A 263 12.52 24.83 1.11
N SER A 264 11.57 24.03 0.63
CA SER A 264 11.65 23.42 -0.70
C SER A 264 11.70 24.50 -1.78
N LEU A 265 10.86 25.52 -1.66
CA LEU A 265 10.88 26.67 -2.54
C LEU A 265 12.21 27.43 -2.50
N ALA A 266 12.79 27.66 -1.31
CA ALA A 266 14.05 28.36 -1.15
C ALA A 266 15.23 27.60 -1.81
N ILE A 267 15.29 26.28 -1.67
CA ILE A 267 16.29 25.46 -2.35
C ILE A 267 16.12 25.53 -3.87
N ARG A 268 14.88 25.43 -4.37
CA ARG A 268 14.60 25.58 -5.81
C ARG A 268 15.00 26.95 -6.34
N ARG A 269 14.70 28.02 -5.59
CA ARG A 269 15.08 29.41 -5.93
C ARG A 269 16.59 29.58 -5.96
N PHE A 270 17.30 28.99 -4.99
CA PHE A 270 18.78 28.97 -4.98
C PHE A 270 19.34 28.35 -6.27
N PHE A 271 18.83 27.19 -6.70
CA PHE A 271 19.30 26.57 -7.95
C PHE A 271 18.87 27.34 -9.21
N LEU A 272 17.75 28.07 -9.18
CA LEU A 272 17.44 29.03 -10.25
C LEU A 272 18.49 30.16 -10.33
N ASP A 273 18.93 30.70 -9.19
CA ASP A 273 19.97 31.72 -9.16
C ASP A 273 21.33 31.18 -9.63
N VAL A 274 21.62 29.90 -9.36
CA VAL A 274 22.77 29.20 -9.94
C VAL A 274 22.63 29.08 -11.47
N LYS A 275 21.47 28.63 -11.97
CA LYS A 275 21.19 28.51 -13.41
C LYS A 275 21.35 29.87 -14.13
N ASN A 276 20.94 30.96 -13.48
CA ASN A 276 21.04 32.32 -14.00
C ASN A 276 22.43 32.96 -13.80
N GLY A 277 23.37 32.29 -13.14
CA GLY A 277 24.71 32.81 -12.86
C GLY A 277 24.78 33.90 -11.77
N SER A 278 23.69 34.12 -11.02
CA SER A 278 23.63 35.08 -9.91
C SER A 278 24.28 34.54 -8.63
N LEU A 279 24.29 33.23 -8.47
CA LEU A 279 25.01 32.52 -7.42
C LEU A 279 25.90 31.45 -8.05
N HIS A 280 27.01 31.12 -7.38
CA HIS A 280 27.86 30.01 -7.77
C HIS A 280 27.56 28.80 -6.88
N TYR A 281 27.41 27.63 -7.49
CA TYR A 281 27.27 26.39 -6.74
C TYR A 281 28.65 25.84 -6.38
N ASP A 282 28.83 25.55 -5.09
CA ASP A 282 29.93 24.75 -4.58
C ASP A 282 29.41 23.80 -3.48
N PRO A 283 30.04 22.63 -3.24
CA PRO A 283 29.56 21.70 -2.22
C PRO A 283 29.50 22.28 -0.78
N GLN A 284 30.26 23.33 -0.46
CA GLN A 284 30.18 24.01 0.85
C GLN A 284 28.95 24.92 0.93
N SER A 285 28.43 25.44 -0.18
CA SER A 285 27.17 26.20 -0.22
C SER A 285 26.00 25.40 0.36
N LEU A 286 26.02 24.06 0.27
CA LEU A 286 24.99 23.20 0.89
C LEU A 286 24.92 23.33 2.41
N LYS A 287 25.99 23.82 3.08
CA LYS A 287 25.99 24.05 4.54
C LYS A 287 24.94 25.07 4.97
N ALA A 288 24.57 26.01 4.11
CA ALA A 288 23.52 26.99 4.38
C ALA A 288 22.14 26.33 4.61
N PHE A 289 21.95 25.10 4.11
CA PHE A 289 20.72 24.34 4.30
C PHE A 289 20.80 23.31 5.44
N SER A 290 21.95 23.17 6.09
CA SER A 290 22.19 22.13 7.11
C SER A 290 22.85 22.69 8.38
N SER A 291 22.66 23.97 8.69
CA SER A 291 23.26 24.60 9.87
C SER A 291 22.67 24.07 11.18
N THR A 292 23.39 24.30 12.28
CA THR A 292 22.91 23.93 13.64
C THR A 292 21.62 24.67 14.00
N ASN A 293 21.49 25.93 13.57
CA ASN A 293 20.27 26.72 13.70
C ASN A 293 19.10 26.06 12.97
N TYR A 294 19.33 25.60 11.73
CA TYR A 294 18.32 24.85 10.98
C TYR A 294 17.85 23.62 11.75
N GLN A 295 18.77 22.78 12.26
CA GLN A 295 18.40 21.57 13.00
C GLN A 295 17.55 21.89 14.24
N TYR A 296 17.90 22.95 14.97
CA TYR A 296 17.16 23.41 16.14
C TYR A 296 15.74 23.85 15.78
N TYR A 297 15.59 24.86 14.92
CA TYR A 297 14.29 25.46 14.59
C TYR A 297 13.39 24.49 13.81
N SER A 298 13.96 23.62 12.99
CA SER A 298 13.21 22.54 12.32
C SER A 298 12.61 21.56 13.33
N THR A 299 13.38 21.18 14.36
CA THR A 299 12.89 20.30 15.42
C THR A 299 11.84 20.98 16.28
N GLN A 300 12.03 22.26 16.65
CA GLN A 300 11.04 23.04 17.40
C GLN A 300 9.72 23.19 16.65
N ARG A 301 9.78 23.54 15.37
CA ARG A 301 8.58 23.66 14.52
C ARG A 301 7.80 22.36 14.48
N TYR A 302 8.50 21.24 14.26
CA TYR A 302 7.90 19.91 14.32
C TYR A 302 7.21 19.64 15.67
N ILE A 303 7.85 19.99 16.78
CA ILE A 303 7.28 19.84 18.13
C ILE A 303 6.00 20.66 18.32
N PHE A 304 5.97 21.93 17.91
CA PHE A 304 4.82 22.80 18.17
C PHE A 304 3.63 22.58 17.24
N GLU A 305 3.89 22.22 15.98
CA GLU A 305 2.87 22.14 14.93
C GLU A 305 2.43 20.71 14.61
N CYS A 306 3.38 19.76 14.55
CA CYS A 306 3.15 18.45 13.93
C CYS A 306 3.17 17.29 14.92
N TRP A 307 3.81 17.42 16.07
CA TRP A 307 3.96 16.36 17.05
C TRP A 307 2.61 15.96 17.67
N PRO A 308 2.34 14.65 17.89
CA PRO A 308 3.22 13.48 17.76
C PRO A 308 3.14 12.79 16.38
N GLY A 309 2.71 13.50 15.35
CA GLY A 309 2.73 13.00 13.97
C GLY A 309 4.13 12.73 13.44
N ASN A 310 4.23 12.28 12.18
CA ASN A 310 5.51 11.97 11.57
C ASN A 310 6.29 13.25 11.24
N ARG A 311 7.62 13.26 11.44
CA ARG A 311 8.47 14.37 10.99
C ARG A 311 8.80 14.20 9.52
N ASN A 312 8.46 15.19 8.69
CA ASN A 312 8.93 15.24 7.31
C ASN A 312 10.43 15.58 7.30
N VAL A 313 11.23 14.72 6.66
CA VAL A 313 12.69 14.89 6.55
C VAL A 313 13.15 14.86 5.09
N SER A 314 12.25 15.08 4.16
CA SER A 314 12.50 14.91 2.72
C SER A 314 13.56 15.88 2.20
N THR A 315 13.52 17.12 2.68
CA THR A 315 14.54 18.14 2.36
C THR A 315 15.92 17.77 2.91
N GLU A 316 16.01 17.30 4.17
CA GLU A 316 17.29 16.85 4.75
C GLU A 316 17.88 15.67 3.99
N PHE A 317 17.02 14.75 3.56
CA PHE A 317 17.43 13.58 2.79
C PHE A 317 17.92 13.95 1.39
N LEU A 318 17.28 14.92 0.72
CA LEU A 318 17.74 15.42 -0.58
C LEU A 318 19.18 15.95 -0.47
N LEU A 319 19.43 16.79 0.54
CA LEU A 319 20.75 17.39 0.76
C LEU A 319 21.80 16.31 1.06
N ASP A 320 21.43 15.28 1.83
CA ASP A 320 22.29 14.11 2.08
C ASP A 320 22.59 13.33 0.80
N CYS A 321 21.59 13.17 -0.09
CA CYS A 321 21.77 12.52 -1.38
C CYS A 321 22.72 13.30 -2.30
N LEU A 322 22.56 14.62 -2.40
CA LEU A 322 23.47 15.49 -3.16
C LEU A 322 24.90 15.39 -2.62
N LYS A 323 25.05 15.47 -1.30
CA LYS A 323 26.36 15.35 -0.64
C LYS A 323 27.00 13.98 -0.88
N THR A 324 26.23 12.91 -0.84
CA THR A 324 26.72 11.54 -1.10
C THR A 324 27.14 11.37 -2.56
N TYR A 325 26.38 11.93 -3.49
CA TYR A 325 26.70 11.89 -4.91
C TYR A 325 28.01 12.60 -5.22
N GLU A 326 28.21 13.78 -4.64
CA GLU A 326 29.47 14.53 -4.69
C GLU A 326 30.65 13.74 -4.11
N GLN A 327 30.48 13.19 -2.90
CA GLN A 327 31.53 12.43 -2.20
C GLN A 327 31.95 11.15 -2.91
N THR A 328 31.10 10.61 -3.78
CA THR A 328 31.37 9.40 -4.56
C THR A 328 31.80 9.71 -5.99
N ASN A 329 32.17 10.96 -6.29
CA ASN A 329 32.53 11.40 -7.65
C ASN A 329 31.47 11.00 -8.68
N GLN A 330 30.19 11.19 -8.34
CA GLN A 330 29.04 10.94 -9.21
C GLN A 330 28.80 9.44 -9.54
N GLU A 331 29.49 8.52 -8.86
CA GLU A 331 29.32 7.08 -9.10
C GLU A 331 28.00 6.55 -8.52
N ARG A 332 27.52 7.08 -7.39
CA ARG A 332 26.29 6.58 -6.73
C ARG A 332 25.65 7.58 -5.77
N PHE A 333 24.33 7.45 -5.61
CA PHE A 333 23.61 8.03 -4.47
C PHE A 333 23.64 7.06 -3.27
N GLN A 334 22.86 7.40 -2.22
CA GLN A 334 22.57 6.51 -1.11
C GLN A 334 21.97 5.17 -1.59
N ILE A 335 22.49 4.05 -1.06
CA ILE A 335 21.98 2.70 -1.29
C ILE A 335 20.90 2.34 -0.26
N SER A 336 20.09 1.30 -0.53
CA SER A 336 18.95 0.92 0.34
C SER A 336 19.27 0.87 1.83
N ASP A 337 20.40 0.27 2.20
CA ASP A 337 20.82 0.14 3.60
C ASP A 337 21.17 1.50 4.20
N GLY A 338 21.89 2.34 3.45
CA GLY A 338 22.18 3.73 3.84
C GLY A 338 20.93 4.60 3.97
N ILE A 339 19.94 4.43 3.10
CA ILE A 339 18.64 5.12 3.18
C ILE A 339 17.91 4.73 4.48
N LEU A 340 17.88 3.43 4.80
CA LEU A 340 17.24 2.94 6.01
C LEU A 340 18.00 3.34 7.27
N ASP A 341 19.33 3.27 7.28
CA ASP A 341 20.16 3.70 8.41
C ASP A 341 19.98 5.19 8.68
N TRP A 342 19.99 6.02 7.63
CA TRP A 342 19.71 7.45 7.74
C TRP A 342 18.29 7.69 8.28
N ALA A 343 17.29 6.95 7.78
CA ALA A 343 15.91 7.02 8.25
C ALA A 343 15.78 6.69 9.74
N ILE A 344 16.47 5.63 10.17
CA ILE A 344 16.50 5.17 11.55
C ILE A 344 17.17 6.21 12.43
N GLN A 345 18.33 6.74 12.03
CA GLN A 345 19.02 7.80 12.75
C GLN A 345 18.13 9.04 12.96
N LYS A 346 17.45 9.49 11.91
CA LYS A 346 16.51 10.62 12.01
C LYS A 346 15.28 10.31 12.85
N SER A 347 14.82 9.06 12.87
CA SER A 347 13.74 8.63 13.75
C SER A 347 14.17 8.59 15.21
N ILE A 348 15.43 8.23 15.51
CA ILE A 348 16.01 8.32 16.87
C ILE A 348 16.01 9.78 17.34
N GLU A 349 16.37 10.73 16.47
CA GLU A 349 16.39 12.16 16.81
C GLU A 349 15.02 12.70 17.28
N VAL A 350 13.90 12.06 16.94
CA VAL A 350 12.57 12.51 17.36
C VAL A 350 11.79 11.45 18.15
N ASN A 351 12.39 10.29 18.36
CA ASN A 351 11.78 9.09 18.93
C ASN A 351 10.41 8.73 18.30
N ARG A 352 10.26 8.98 16.98
CA ARG A 352 9.02 8.81 16.22
C ARG A 352 9.32 8.38 14.78
N PRO A 353 8.36 7.72 14.08
CA PRO A 353 8.50 7.47 12.65
C PRO A 353 8.67 8.78 11.88
N ILE A 354 9.58 8.78 10.91
CA ILE A 354 9.74 9.88 9.96
C ILE A 354 8.87 9.65 8.72
N GLU A 355 8.51 10.74 8.07
CA GLU A 355 7.87 10.72 6.76
C GLU A 355 8.90 11.07 5.68
N MET A 356 9.02 10.15 4.71
CA MET A 356 9.82 10.30 3.50
C MET A 356 8.90 10.67 2.33
N ASN A 357 8.56 11.95 2.26
CA ASN A 357 7.70 12.53 1.23
C ASN A 357 8.54 13.16 0.10
N PHE A 358 9.10 12.32 -0.76
CA PHE A 358 9.91 12.78 -1.89
C PHE A 358 9.11 13.31 -3.09
N HIS A 359 7.80 13.54 -2.98
CA HIS A 359 7.00 14.06 -4.10
C HIS A 359 7.46 15.44 -4.55
N ASP A 360 8.07 16.22 -3.65
CA ASP A 360 8.64 17.52 -3.97
C ASP A 360 10.00 17.42 -4.67
N TRP A 361 10.70 16.31 -4.54
CA TRP A 361 12.11 16.21 -4.93
C TRP A 361 12.40 15.16 -5.99
N LEU A 362 11.50 14.21 -6.21
CA LEU A 362 11.61 13.18 -7.23
C LEU A 362 10.42 13.28 -8.18
N CYS A 363 10.69 13.09 -9.46
CA CYS A 363 9.64 13.00 -10.46
C CYS A 363 8.75 11.79 -10.12
N TYR A 364 7.45 12.00 -9.97
CA TYR A 364 6.46 10.94 -9.85
C TYR A 364 5.68 10.81 -11.16
N CYS A 365 5.09 9.63 -11.40
CA CYS A 365 4.31 9.42 -12.61
C CYS A 365 3.06 10.31 -12.61
N GLN A 366 3.07 11.38 -13.40
CA GLN A 366 1.95 12.31 -13.62
C GLN A 366 1.06 11.92 -14.82
N GLY A 367 1.07 10.64 -15.19
CA GLY A 367 0.32 10.14 -16.35
C GLY A 367 1.17 10.06 -17.61
N GLY A 368 1.98 9.01 -17.71
CA GLY A 368 2.56 8.59 -18.99
C GLY A 368 1.49 7.99 -19.90
N ILE A 369 1.83 7.77 -21.17
CA ILE A 369 0.98 7.06 -22.11
C ILE A 369 1.22 5.56 -21.94
N LEU A 370 0.18 4.80 -21.57
CA LEU A 370 0.24 3.35 -21.33
C LEU A 370 -0.78 2.60 -22.19
N LEU A 371 -0.61 1.29 -22.27
CA LEU A 371 -1.64 0.41 -22.82
C LEU A 371 -2.89 0.42 -21.93
N ASN A 372 -4.04 0.70 -22.54
CA ASN A 372 -5.34 0.66 -21.89
C ASN A 372 -5.66 -0.79 -21.49
N LYS A 373 -5.85 -1.03 -20.19
CA LYS A 373 -6.13 -2.39 -19.67
C LYS A 373 -7.49 -2.93 -20.10
N SER A 374 -8.40 -2.07 -20.54
CA SER A 374 -9.71 -2.43 -21.05
C SER A 374 -9.76 -2.50 -22.57
N PHE A 375 -8.62 -2.29 -23.27
CA PHE A 375 -8.56 -2.34 -24.72
C PHE A 375 -9.00 -3.71 -25.25
N ARG A 376 -9.87 -3.72 -26.27
CA ARG A 376 -10.42 -4.94 -26.83
C ARG A 376 -9.44 -5.70 -27.73
N GLY A 377 -8.45 -5.01 -28.30
CA GLY A 377 -7.51 -5.57 -29.28
C GLY A 377 -7.76 -5.03 -30.69
N PHE A 378 -6.76 -5.12 -31.56
CA PHE A 378 -6.82 -4.66 -32.96
C PHE A 378 -7.49 -5.64 -33.92
N ALA A 379 -7.74 -6.87 -33.49
CA ALA A 379 -8.33 -7.92 -34.29
C ALA A 379 -9.33 -8.72 -33.46
N ASN A 380 -10.27 -9.35 -34.16
CA ASN A 380 -11.14 -10.38 -33.63
C ASN A 380 -10.83 -11.70 -34.34
N PHE A 381 -10.98 -12.80 -33.61
CA PHE A 381 -10.65 -14.12 -34.10
C PHE A 381 -11.90 -14.98 -34.17
N GLU A 382 -11.99 -15.75 -35.24
CA GLU A 382 -13.00 -16.76 -35.46
C GLU A 382 -12.30 -18.08 -35.71
N ILE A 383 -12.69 -19.13 -34.99
CA ILE A 383 -12.12 -20.47 -35.13
C ILE A 383 -13.13 -21.34 -35.87
N GLN A 384 -12.67 -22.01 -36.90
CA GLN A 384 -13.46 -22.98 -37.64
C GLN A 384 -13.38 -24.33 -36.95
N TYR A 385 -14.53 -24.95 -36.80
CA TYR A 385 -14.67 -26.23 -36.12
C TYR A 385 -15.19 -27.31 -37.07
N GLU A 386 -14.78 -28.55 -36.84
CA GLU A 386 -15.32 -29.74 -37.47
C GLU A 386 -15.69 -30.76 -36.39
N LEU A 387 -16.79 -31.49 -36.61
CA LEU A 387 -17.26 -32.50 -35.67
C LEU A 387 -16.19 -33.54 -35.39
N ASP A 388 -15.93 -33.78 -34.11
CA ASP A 388 -14.98 -34.80 -33.66
C ASP A 388 -15.71 -36.12 -33.51
N ASP A 389 -15.42 -37.10 -34.37
CA ASP A 389 -15.99 -38.43 -34.28
C ASP A 389 -15.71 -39.08 -32.90
N PHE A 390 -14.56 -38.80 -32.29
CA PHE A 390 -14.21 -39.31 -30.97
C PHE A 390 -15.11 -38.74 -29.85
N ALA A 391 -15.62 -37.51 -30.01
CA ALA A 391 -16.55 -36.90 -29.06
C ALA A 391 -17.94 -37.57 -29.06
N PHE A 392 -18.25 -38.37 -30.08
CA PHE A 392 -19.47 -39.16 -30.21
C PHE A 392 -19.29 -40.65 -29.90
N GLU A 393 -18.08 -41.10 -29.55
CA GLU A 393 -17.87 -42.46 -29.03
C GLU A 393 -18.50 -42.61 -27.63
N ASP A 394 -18.96 -43.83 -27.30
CA ASP A 394 -19.82 -44.08 -26.13
C ASP A 394 -19.31 -43.47 -24.81
N GLU A 395 -18.02 -43.60 -24.49
CA GLU A 395 -17.46 -43.07 -23.24
C GLU A 395 -17.30 -41.54 -23.25
N SER A 396 -16.81 -40.97 -24.36
CA SER A 396 -16.66 -39.52 -24.54
C SER A 396 -18.02 -38.81 -24.56
N LEU A 397 -19.00 -39.39 -25.25
CA LEU A 397 -20.34 -38.86 -25.39
C LEU A 397 -21.06 -38.82 -24.03
N LYS A 398 -20.95 -39.89 -23.22
CA LYS A 398 -21.46 -39.92 -21.84
C LYS A 398 -20.83 -38.81 -21.00
N LYS A 399 -19.51 -38.65 -21.07
CA LYS A 399 -18.78 -37.61 -20.34
C LYS A 399 -19.22 -36.20 -20.74
N ASN A 400 -19.38 -35.95 -22.03
CA ASN A 400 -19.84 -34.67 -22.57
C ASN A 400 -21.27 -34.37 -22.12
N ILE A 401 -22.18 -35.32 -22.21
CA ILE A 401 -23.56 -35.18 -21.73
C ILE A 401 -23.59 -34.94 -20.22
N HIS A 402 -22.79 -35.65 -19.43
CA HIS A 402 -22.68 -35.44 -18.00
C HIS A 402 -22.26 -33.99 -17.68
N SER A 403 -21.25 -33.46 -18.39
CA SER A 403 -20.82 -32.07 -18.26
C SER A 403 -21.95 -31.07 -18.57
N LEU A 404 -22.70 -31.30 -19.65
CA LEU A 404 -23.83 -30.45 -20.03
C LEU A 404 -24.97 -30.50 -19.00
N VAL A 405 -25.30 -31.68 -18.48
CA VAL A 405 -26.31 -31.83 -17.41
C VAL A 405 -25.88 -31.07 -16.16
N TRP A 406 -24.62 -31.20 -15.77
CA TRP A 406 -24.06 -30.50 -14.61
C TRP A 406 -24.08 -28.98 -14.76
N GLN A 407 -23.74 -28.46 -15.95
CA GLN A 407 -23.68 -27.02 -16.22
C GLN A 407 -25.06 -26.39 -16.38
N HIS A 408 -26.00 -27.09 -17.03
CA HIS A 408 -27.26 -26.51 -17.49
C HIS A 408 -28.51 -26.98 -16.73
N CYS A 409 -28.41 -27.98 -15.86
CA CYS A 409 -29.55 -28.52 -15.13
C CYS A 409 -29.38 -28.46 -13.61
N THR A 410 -30.50 -28.53 -12.90
CA THR A 410 -30.56 -28.72 -11.46
C THR A 410 -31.12 -30.10 -11.17
N ARG A 411 -30.41 -30.90 -10.36
CA ARG A 411 -30.91 -32.19 -9.87
C ARG A 411 -31.98 -31.92 -8.81
N LEU A 412 -33.15 -32.53 -8.97
CA LEU A 412 -34.24 -32.41 -8.00
C LEU A 412 -33.90 -33.21 -6.74
N SER A 413 -34.42 -32.75 -5.62
CA SER A 413 -34.27 -33.42 -4.34
C SER A 413 -35.54 -33.24 -3.50
N HIS A 414 -35.73 -34.16 -2.57
CA HIS A 414 -36.77 -34.06 -1.55
C HIS A 414 -36.17 -34.32 -0.17
N GLU A 415 -36.83 -33.81 0.87
CA GLU A 415 -36.42 -34.06 2.24
C GLU A 415 -37.08 -35.34 2.75
N GLU A 416 -36.27 -36.31 3.16
CA GLU A 416 -36.74 -37.46 3.93
C GLU A 416 -36.40 -37.27 5.41
N GLU A 417 -37.36 -37.57 6.28
CA GLU A 417 -37.09 -37.65 7.72
C GLU A 417 -36.50 -39.01 8.04
N VAL A 418 -35.18 -39.04 8.26
CA VAL A 418 -34.48 -40.26 8.65
C VAL A 418 -34.22 -40.28 10.15
N PRO A 419 -34.28 -41.46 10.79
CA PRO A 419 -33.83 -41.64 12.16
C PRO A 419 -32.45 -41.04 12.45
N ARG A 420 -32.32 -40.24 13.49
CA ARG A 420 -31.03 -39.80 14.01
C ARG A 420 -30.38 -41.00 14.70
N ILE A 421 -29.20 -41.38 14.23
CA ILE A 421 -28.41 -42.49 14.78
C ILE A 421 -27.23 -41.92 15.57
N ASP A 422 -26.91 -42.51 16.72
CA ASP A 422 -25.73 -42.18 17.51
C ASP A 422 -24.47 -42.66 16.76
N PRO A 423 -23.53 -41.77 16.42
CA PRO A 423 -22.39 -42.11 15.57
C PRO A 423 -21.36 -43.05 16.23
N ILE A 424 -21.43 -43.25 17.55
CA ILE A 424 -20.51 -44.13 18.29
C ILE A 424 -21.13 -45.53 18.46
N THR A 425 -22.44 -45.61 18.67
CA THR A 425 -23.12 -46.88 19.00
C THR A 425 -23.96 -47.47 17.88
N GLY A 426 -24.27 -46.70 16.83
CA GLY A 426 -25.12 -47.14 15.72
C GLY A 426 -26.59 -47.30 16.09
N LEU A 427 -27.02 -46.87 17.28
CA LEU A 427 -28.39 -46.99 17.78
C LEU A 427 -29.20 -45.72 17.53
N GLN A 428 -30.49 -45.88 17.26
CA GLN A 428 -31.43 -44.78 17.04
C GLN A 428 -31.60 -43.93 18.31
N VAL A 429 -31.48 -42.61 18.17
CA VAL A 429 -31.55 -41.66 19.29
C VAL A 429 -33.01 -41.29 19.52
N PHE A 430 -33.47 -41.45 20.76
CA PHE A 430 -34.83 -41.10 21.19
C PHE A 430 -34.84 -39.86 22.07
N ASP A 431 -35.88 -39.06 21.95
CA ASP A 431 -36.08 -37.89 22.80
C ASP A 431 -36.39 -38.31 24.25
N LYS A 432 -35.92 -37.55 25.24
CA LYS A 432 -35.94 -37.98 26.65
C LYS A 432 -37.34 -38.06 27.26
N LYS A 433 -38.37 -37.51 26.60
CA LYS A 433 -39.82 -37.64 26.87
C LYS A 433 -40.61 -36.81 25.83
N PRO A 434 -41.56 -37.36 25.05
CA PRO A 434 -41.93 -38.77 24.92
C PRO A 434 -40.89 -39.54 24.08
N GLN A 435 -40.87 -40.88 24.17
CA GLN A 435 -40.01 -41.76 23.36
C GLN A 435 -40.38 -41.69 21.86
N LYS A 436 -40.13 -40.54 21.23
CA LYS A 436 -40.17 -40.40 19.78
C LYS A 436 -38.74 -40.47 19.26
N PRO A 437 -38.50 -41.23 18.19
CA PRO A 437 -37.21 -41.21 17.54
C PRO A 437 -36.94 -39.77 17.07
N LEU A 438 -35.78 -39.23 17.41
CA LEU A 438 -35.32 -37.97 16.86
C LEU A 438 -35.07 -38.22 15.37
N THR A 439 -35.75 -37.51 14.49
CA THR A 439 -35.50 -37.54 13.05
C THR A 439 -34.60 -36.36 12.67
N ILE A 440 -33.73 -36.58 11.69
CA ILE A 440 -33.04 -35.51 10.97
C ILE A 440 -33.61 -35.46 9.56
N LYS A 441 -33.78 -34.24 9.05
CA LYS A 441 -34.13 -34.03 7.64
C LYS A 441 -32.88 -34.27 6.81
N LYS A 442 -32.92 -35.31 5.97
CA LYS A 442 -31.88 -35.61 5.01
C LYS A 442 -32.40 -35.29 3.62
N THR A 443 -31.69 -34.43 2.90
CA THR A 443 -31.97 -34.18 1.49
C THR A 443 -31.54 -35.39 0.67
N VAL A 444 -32.49 -36.04 0.02
CA VAL A 444 -32.28 -37.16 -0.90
C VAL A 444 -32.43 -36.62 -2.31
N TYR A 445 -31.41 -36.84 -3.15
CA TYR A 445 -31.42 -36.38 -4.53
C TYR A 445 -32.09 -37.41 -5.43
N ASP A 446 -33.09 -36.96 -6.19
CA ASP A 446 -33.84 -37.78 -7.14
C ASP A 446 -33.00 -38.03 -8.40
N ASN A 447 -33.31 -39.10 -9.13
CA ASN A 447 -32.81 -39.30 -10.50
C ASN A 447 -33.65 -38.49 -11.50
N ARG A 448 -33.81 -37.20 -11.22
CA ARG A 448 -34.63 -36.27 -11.99
C ARG A 448 -33.93 -34.92 -12.11
N TRP A 449 -33.87 -34.37 -13.33
CA TRP A 449 -33.19 -33.12 -13.61
C TRP A 449 -34.10 -32.14 -14.33
N ARG A 450 -33.97 -30.87 -13.96
CA ARG A 450 -34.69 -29.75 -14.57
C ARG A 450 -33.71 -28.78 -15.24
N PRO A 451 -33.92 -28.38 -16.51
CA PRO A 451 -33.13 -27.32 -17.13
C PRO A 451 -33.27 -26.00 -16.37
N ASN A 452 -32.17 -25.27 -16.21
CA ASN A 452 -32.15 -24.05 -15.40
C ASN A 452 -32.89 -22.86 -16.05
N ASN A 453 -32.96 -22.83 -17.38
CA ASN A 453 -33.64 -21.80 -18.17
C ASN A 453 -33.97 -22.32 -19.59
N GLU A 454 -34.62 -21.48 -20.42
CA GLU A 454 -35.01 -21.86 -21.78
C GLU A 454 -33.79 -22.16 -22.69
N GLY A 455 -32.66 -21.49 -22.48
CA GLY A 455 -31.40 -21.78 -23.17
C GLY A 455 -30.87 -23.17 -22.82
N ALA A 456 -30.87 -23.53 -21.54
CA ALA A 456 -30.52 -24.87 -21.05
C ALA A 456 -31.45 -25.95 -21.63
N LYS A 457 -32.75 -25.66 -21.80
CA LYS A 457 -33.69 -26.59 -22.43
C LYS A 457 -33.29 -26.92 -23.87
N ARG A 458 -32.77 -25.94 -24.64
CA ARG A 458 -32.25 -26.19 -26.00
C ARG A 458 -31.03 -27.11 -25.99
N VAL A 459 -30.14 -26.98 -25.00
CA VAL A 459 -28.97 -27.86 -24.83
C VAL A 459 -29.40 -29.27 -24.43
N VAL A 460 -30.32 -29.41 -23.48
CA VAL A 460 -30.85 -30.70 -23.02
C VAL A 460 -31.57 -31.45 -24.15
N ASN A 461 -32.25 -30.71 -25.03
CA ASN A 461 -32.87 -31.28 -26.22
C ASN A 461 -31.86 -31.91 -27.18
N LEU A 462 -30.54 -31.70 -27.05
CA LEU A 462 -29.55 -32.41 -27.87
C LEU A 462 -29.50 -33.91 -27.55
N PHE A 463 -29.77 -34.30 -26.30
CA PHE A 463 -29.61 -35.68 -25.84
C PHE A 463 -30.84 -36.28 -25.15
N VAL A 464 -31.88 -35.50 -24.85
CA VAL A 464 -33.13 -36.02 -24.25
C VAL A 464 -34.18 -36.27 -25.31
N ASN A 465 -34.68 -37.50 -25.37
CA ASN A 465 -35.86 -37.86 -26.15
C ASN A 465 -37.12 -37.78 -25.28
N TRP A 466 -37.84 -36.67 -25.38
CA TRP A 466 -39.06 -36.41 -24.63
C TRP A 466 -40.21 -37.37 -24.96
N GLU A 467 -40.16 -38.08 -26.08
CA GLU A 467 -41.15 -39.11 -26.43
C GLU A 467 -40.98 -40.39 -25.59
N LYS A 468 -39.78 -40.62 -25.03
CA LYS A 468 -39.47 -41.75 -24.12
C LYS A 468 -39.84 -41.45 -22.67
N LYS A 469 -40.63 -40.38 -22.41
CA LYS A 469 -40.97 -39.97 -21.06
C LYS A 469 -41.76 -41.07 -20.32
N PRO A 470 -41.32 -41.53 -19.15
CA PRO A 470 -42.06 -42.49 -18.35
C PRO A 470 -43.46 -41.97 -17.98
N ALA A 471 -44.48 -42.83 -18.02
CA ALA A 471 -45.85 -42.47 -17.67
C ALA A 471 -46.02 -41.98 -16.22
N GLU A 472 -45.04 -42.30 -15.36
CA GLU A 472 -44.96 -41.94 -13.96
C GLU A 472 -44.46 -40.50 -13.75
N GLU A 473 -43.74 -39.91 -14.72
CA GLU A 473 -43.22 -38.54 -14.62
C GLU A 473 -44.25 -37.51 -15.14
N LYS A 474 -44.80 -36.73 -14.20
CA LYS A 474 -45.90 -35.79 -14.48
C LYS A 474 -45.43 -34.39 -14.84
N GLU A 475 -44.19 -34.01 -14.54
CA GLU A 475 -43.67 -32.66 -14.79
C GLU A 475 -43.16 -32.52 -16.22
N SER A 476 -43.66 -31.55 -16.98
CA SER A 476 -43.36 -31.38 -18.42
C SER A 476 -41.91 -31.00 -18.72
N ASP A 477 -41.20 -30.41 -17.76
CA ASP A 477 -39.84 -29.85 -17.94
C ASP A 477 -38.77 -30.61 -17.14
N VAL A 478 -39.06 -31.87 -16.79
CA VAL A 478 -38.15 -32.75 -16.04
C VAL A 478 -37.86 -33.99 -16.86
N PHE A 479 -36.59 -34.40 -16.89
CA PHE A 479 -36.16 -35.63 -17.54
C PHE A 479 -35.46 -36.59 -16.57
N THR A 480 -35.54 -37.88 -16.87
CA THR A 480 -34.90 -38.99 -16.15
C THR A 480 -33.79 -39.61 -17.01
N PRO A 481 -32.90 -40.47 -16.45
CA PRO A 481 -31.82 -41.09 -17.23
C PRO A 481 -32.35 -41.96 -18.37
N GLU A 482 -33.54 -42.57 -18.22
CA GLU A 482 -34.14 -43.40 -19.29
C GLU A 482 -34.56 -42.59 -20.52
N MET A 483 -34.71 -41.27 -20.37
CA MET A 483 -35.06 -40.36 -21.46
C MET A 483 -33.83 -39.88 -22.24
N VAL A 484 -32.62 -40.13 -21.75
CA VAL A 484 -31.38 -39.80 -22.46
C VAL A 484 -31.18 -40.82 -23.58
N ASP A 485 -31.05 -40.32 -24.81
CA ASP A 485 -30.88 -41.13 -26.00
C ASP A 485 -29.58 -40.72 -26.70
N TYR A 486 -28.54 -41.52 -26.54
CA TYR A 486 -27.23 -41.26 -27.12
C TYR A 486 -27.24 -41.34 -28.66
N SER A 487 -28.15 -42.14 -29.24
CA SER A 487 -28.19 -42.41 -30.68
C SER A 487 -28.63 -41.21 -31.53
N ILE A 488 -29.34 -40.26 -30.91
CA ILE A 488 -29.87 -39.06 -31.58
C ILE A 488 -28.92 -37.86 -31.50
N VAL A 489 -27.90 -37.92 -30.63
CA VAL A 489 -27.11 -36.73 -30.24
C VAL A 489 -26.36 -36.16 -31.43
N ARG A 490 -25.70 -36.99 -32.23
CA ARG A 490 -24.95 -36.54 -33.42
C ARG A 490 -25.85 -35.78 -34.39
N ASN A 491 -26.98 -36.37 -34.77
CA ASN A 491 -27.93 -35.75 -35.68
C ASN A 491 -28.47 -34.42 -35.13
N ARG A 492 -28.72 -34.34 -33.82
CA ARG A 492 -29.22 -33.11 -33.18
C ARG A 492 -28.14 -32.04 -33.03
N VAL A 493 -26.89 -32.41 -32.81
CA VAL A 493 -25.74 -31.49 -32.83
C VAL A 493 -25.54 -30.96 -34.26
N GLU A 494 -25.55 -31.81 -35.28
CA GLU A 494 -25.48 -31.38 -36.69
C GLU A 494 -26.61 -30.41 -37.06
N GLN A 495 -27.84 -30.72 -36.63
CA GLN A 495 -28.99 -29.84 -36.80
C GLN A 495 -28.82 -28.52 -36.05
N TYR A 496 -28.35 -28.55 -34.79
CA TYR A 496 -28.07 -27.34 -34.02
C TYR A 496 -27.05 -26.43 -34.71
N LEU A 497 -25.96 -27.00 -35.24
CA LEU A 497 -24.94 -26.25 -35.97
C LEU A 497 -25.53 -25.64 -37.25
N THR A 498 -26.31 -26.41 -38.00
CA THR A 498 -26.95 -25.95 -39.23
C THR A 498 -27.99 -24.86 -38.97
N ASP A 499 -28.85 -25.03 -37.96
CA ASP A 499 -29.90 -24.06 -37.62
C ASP A 499 -29.31 -22.74 -37.11
N LYS A 500 -28.21 -22.81 -36.33
CA LYS A 500 -27.59 -21.64 -35.70
C LYS A 500 -26.60 -20.91 -36.60
N TYR A 501 -25.80 -21.66 -37.36
CA TYR A 501 -24.68 -21.13 -38.15
C TYR A 501 -24.81 -21.35 -39.66
N GLY A 502 -25.81 -22.11 -40.12
CA GLY A 502 -26.02 -22.43 -41.53
C GLY A 502 -25.12 -23.53 -42.09
N THR A 503 -24.22 -24.09 -41.27
CA THR A 503 -23.26 -25.14 -41.66
C THR A 503 -22.87 -26.00 -40.45
N VAL A 504 -22.45 -27.24 -40.72
CA VAL A 504 -21.89 -28.16 -39.72
C VAL A 504 -20.41 -27.89 -39.42
N THR A 505 -19.75 -27.02 -40.20
CA THR A 505 -18.36 -26.59 -39.98
C THR A 505 -18.27 -25.07 -39.75
N PRO A 506 -18.83 -24.55 -38.64
CA PRO A 506 -19.00 -23.12 -38.43
C PRO A 506 -17.70 -22.43 -38.01
N TYR A 507 -17.62 -21.13 -38.34
CA TYR A 507 -16.69 -20.20 -37.70
C TYR A 507 -17.33 -19.63 -36.43
N ILE A 508 -16.66 -19.79 -35.30
CA ILE A 508 -17.12 -19.31 -33.99
C ILE A 508 -16.22 -18.19 -33.51
N SER A 509 -16.82 -17.04 -33.18
CA SER A 509 -16.08 -15.90 -32.65
C SER A 509 -15.57 -16.19 -31.24
N GLU A 510 -14.31 -15.89 -30.99
CA GLU A 510 -13.72 -16.04 -29.65
C GLU A 510 -14.34 -15.08 -28.62
N ARG A 511 -15.01 -13.99 -29.04
CA ARG A 511 -15.77 -13.12 -28.11
C ARG A 511 -17.11 -13.69 -27.70
N HIS A 512 -17.65 -14.61 -28.51
CA HIS A 512 -18.96 -15.21 -28.35
C HIS A 512 -18.82 -16.72 -28.57
N SER A 513 -18.03 -17.36 -27.71
CA SER A 513 -17.79 -18.80 -27.79
C SER A 513 -19.07 -19.59 -27.61
N ASP A 514 -19.11 -20.78 -28.21
CA ASP A 514 -20.20 -21.74 -28.07
C ASP A 514 -19.64 -23.03 -27.51
N ASP A 515 -19.99 -23.33 -26.26
CA ASP A 515 -19.44 -24.48 -25.53
C ASP A 515 -19.89 -25.81 -26.15
N ILE A 516 -21.05 -25.85 -26.83
CA ILE A 516 -21.51 -27.06 -27.53
C ILE A 516 -20.57 -27.35 -28.71
N VAL A 517 -20.19 -26.34 -29.47
CA VAL A 517 -19.25 -26.48 -30.58
C VAL A 517 -17.88 -26.93 -30.05
N LYS A 518 -17.35 -26.26 -29.02
CA LYS A 518 -16.04 -26.62 -28.44
C LYS A 518 -15.99 -28.00 -27.80
N MET A 519 -17.14 -28.56 -27.42
CA MET A 519 -17.23 -29.88 -26.77
C MET A 519 -17.32 -31.03 -27.77
N PHE A 520 -18.00 -30.84 -28.91
CA PHE A 520 -18.25 -31.88 -29.91
C PHE A 520 -17.46 -31.71 -31.20
N SER A 521 -16.55 -30.75 -31.24
CA SER A 521 -15.79 -30.41 -32.44
C SER A 521 -14.34 -30.08 -32.09
N TYR A 522 -13.46 -30.30 -33.05
CA TYR A 522 -12.05 -29.91 -32.96
C TYR A 522 -11.77 -28.72 -33.89
N GLU A 523 -10.75 -27.93 -33.56
CA GLU A 523 -10.36 -26.77 -34.36
C GLU A 523 -9.65 -27.20 -35.65
N ILE A 524 -10.16 -26.76 -36.80
CA ILE A 524 -9.58 -27.05 -38.13
C ILE A 524 -9.00 -25.82 -38.83
N GLY A 525 -9.58 -24.64 -38.57
CA GLY A 525 -9.20 -23.41 -39.24
C GLY A 525 -9.27 -22.22 -38.30
N MET A 526 -8.65 -21.11 -38.69
CA MET A 526 -8.78 -19.84 -38.00
C MET A 526 -8.81 -18.69 -38.99
N LYS A 527 -9.62 -17.69 -38.66
CA LYS A 527 -9.81 -16.47 -39.43
C LYS A 527 -9.67 -15.26 -38.54
N VAL A 528 -9.03 -14.22 -39.05
CA VAL A 528 -8.84 -12.96 -38.34
C VAL A 528 -9.55 -11.81 -39.06
N ASN A 529 -10.36 -11.09 -38.30
CA ASN A 529 -11.05 -9.89 -38.75
C ASN A 529 -10.43 -8.67 -38.08
N LEU A 530 -9.73 -7.84 -38.85
CA LEU A 530 -9.15 -6.59 -38.35
C LEU A 530 -10.24 -5.59 -37.97
N ASP A 531 -10.10 -4.97 -36.81
CA ASP A 531 -11.09 -4.04 -36.27
C ASP A 531 -10.73 -2.60 -36.65
N ASN A 532 -11.46 -2.04 -37.61
CA ASN A 532 -11.17 -0.69 -38.11
C ASN A 532 -11.65 0.43 -37.16
N GLU A 533 -12.54 0.13 -36.21
CA GLU A 533 -13.11 1.12 -35.30
C GLU A 533 -12.19 1.43 -34.10
N VAL A 534 -11.14 0.63 -33.90
CA VAL A 534 -10.15 0.90 -32.86
C VAL A 534 -9.33 2.13 -33.21
N THR A 535 -8.95 2.89 -32.19
CA THR A 535 -8.12 4.09 -32.32
C THR A 535 -6.95 4.01 -31.36
N LEU A 536 -5.91 4.81 -31.60
CA LEU A 536 -4.79 4.88 -30.64
C LEU A 536 -5.20 5.52 -29.31
N GLY A 537 -6.22 6.38 -29.29
CA GLY A 537 -6.53 7.19 -28.10
C GLY A 537 -5.43 8.24 -27.88
N ASP A 538 -4.80 8.22 -26.70
CA ASP A 538 -3.65 9.09 -26.42
C ASP A 538 -2.44 8.72 -27.30
N ASN A 539 -1.97 9.67 -28.12
CA ASN A 539 -0.96 9.38 -29.13
C ASN A 539 0.46 9.25 -28.52
N PRO A 540 1.14 8.09 -28.63
CA PRO A 540 2.53 7.91 -28.19
C PRO A 540 3.57 8.51 -29.16
N GLY A 541 3.16 9.45 -30.02
CA GLY A 541 3.98 10.06 -31.06
C GLY A 541 4.05 9.26 -32.37
N VAL A 542 3.15 8.31 -32.61
CA VAL A 542 3.11 7.46 -33.81
C VAL A 542 1.76 7.62 -34.51
N ASP A 543 1.78 7.66 -35.85
CA ASP A 543 0.57 7.73 -36.65
C ASP A 543 -0.25 6.43 -36.54
N GLU A 544 -1.57 6.56 -36.35
CA GLU A 544 -2.49 5.43 -36.24
C GLU A 544 -2.48 4.53 -37.49
N SER A 545 -2.33 5.11 -38.68
CA SER A 545 -2.26 4.37 -39.94
C SER A 545 -1.07 3.41 -39.96
N VAL A 546 0.08 3.85 -39.44
CA VAL A 546 1.31 3.04 -39.36
C VAL A 546 1.13 1.86 -38.40
N VAL A 547 0.50 2.09 -37.24
CA VAL A 547 0.22 1.00 -36.28
C VAL A 547 -0.75 -0.03 -36.88
N LYS A 548 -1.84 0.44 -37.48
CA LYS A 548 -2.83 -0.43 -38.14
C LYS A 548 -2.20 -1.22 -39.30
N GLN A 549 -1.32 -0.59 -40.08
CA GLN A 549 -0.58 -1.25 -41.15
C GLN A 549 0.33 -2.36 -40.62
N ARG A 550 1.14 -2.11 -39.58
CA ARG A 550 2.00 -3.15 -38.98
C ARG A 550 1.24 -4.33 -38.43
N ILE A 551 0.11 -4.07 -37.75
CA ILE A 551 -0.76 -5.14 -37.27
C ILE A 551 -1.31 -5.95 -38.45
N ARG A 552 -1.74 -5.29 -39.53
CA ARG A 552 -2.21 -5.97 -40.74
C ARG A 552 -1.11 -6.84 -41.36
N GLU A 553 0.09 -6.30 -41.56
CA GLU A 553 1.24 -7.04 -42.10
C GLU A 553 1.57 -8.26 -41.22
N ARG A 554 1.54 -8.09 -39.89
CA ARG A 554 1.76 -9.18 -38.94
C ARG A 554 0.68 -10.25 -38.99
N MET A 555 -0.59 -9.86 -39.17
CA MET A 555 -1.69 -10.81 -39.34
C MET A 555 -1.58 -11.55 -40.68
N ILE A 556 -1.17 -10.86 -41.77
CA ILE A 556 -0.91 -11.49 -43.07
C ILE A 556 0.25 -12.49 -42.98
N GLU A 557 1.31 -12.18 -42.21
CA GLU A 557 2.42 -13.12 -41.99
C GLU A 557 1.96 -14.42 -41.28
N LEU A 558 1.05 -14.30 -40.30
CA LEU A 558 0.58 -15.44 -39.52
C LEU A 558 -0.52 -16.24 -40.25
N PHE A 559 -1.43 -15.58 -40.97
CA PHE A 559 -2.64 -16.15 -41.56
C PHE A 559 -2.66 -16.19 -43.09
N GLY A 560 -1.67 -15.59 -43.77
CA GLY A 560 -1.68 -15.41 -45.23
C GLY A 560 -2.50 -14.18 -45.68
N GLU A 561 -2.46 -13.89 -46.98
CA GLU A 561 -3.13 -12.71 -47.57
C GLU A 561 -4.66 -12.73 -47.41
N THR A 562 -5.24 -13.92 -47.32
CA THR A 562 -6.68 -14.15 -47.08
C THR A 562 -7.09 -13.93 -45.63
N LEU A 563 -6.14 -13.76 -44.70
CA LEU A 563 -6.37 -13.69 -43.25
C LEU A 563 -7.09 -14.93 -42.68
N GLU A 564 -6.86 -16.08 -43.33
CA GLU A 564 -7.50 -17.36 -43.02
C GLU A 564 -6.51 -18.50 -43.29
N CYS A 565 -6.30 -19.36 -42.30
CA CYS A 565 -5.38 -20.49 -42.40
C CYS A 565 -5.85 -21.69 -41.55
N GLU A 566 -5.19 -22.83 -41.73
CA GLU A 566 -5.39 -24.00 -40.86
C GLU A 566 -5.06 -23.67 -39.40
N TYR A 567 -5.79 -24.30 -38.48
CA TYR A 567 -5.61 -24.06 -37.06
C TYR A 567 -4.22 -24.54 -36.58
N ASN A 568 -3.57 -23.68 -35.81
CA ASN A 568 -2.26 -23.90 -35.22
C ASN A 568 -2.19 -23.16 -33.87
N PRO A 569 -2.08 -23.88 -32.73
CA PRO A 569 -2.10 -23.27 -31.41
C PRO A 569 -1.00 -22.23 -31.16
N GLU A 570 0.19 -22.39 -31.75
CA GLU A 570 1.31 -21.47 -31.58
C GLU A 570 1.07 -20.15 -32.33
N LYS A 571 0.64 -20.24 -33.59
CA LYS A 571 0.25 -19.06 -34.39
C LYS A 571 -0.90 -18.32 -33.74
N TYR A 572 -1.90 -19.04 -33.23
CA TYR A 572 -3.04 -18.46 -32.54
C TYR A 572 -2.62 -17.67 -31.29
N ARG A 573 -1.80 -18.26 -30.41
CA ARG A 573 -1.26 -17.56 -29.23
C ARG A 573 -0.42 -16.34 -29.59
N ALA A 574 0.39 -16.42 -30.65
CA ALA A 574 1.14 -15.28 -31.15
C ALA A 574 0.21 -14.16 -31.65
N ALA A 575 -0.84 -14.50 -32.42
CA ALA A 575 -1.79 -13.55 -32.96
C ALA A 575 -2.58 -12.81 -31.86
N LEU A 576 -3.03 -13.52 -30.83
CA LEU A 576 -3.70 -12.92 -29.67
C LEU A 576 -2.81 -11.89 -28.96
N LYS A 577 -1.54 -12.25 -28.76
CA LYS A 577 -0.55 -11.38 -28.11
C LYS A 577 -0.24 -10.15 -28.96
N ASP A 578 0.06 -10.35 -30.25
CA ASP A 578 0.49 -9.29 -31.16
C ASP A 578 -0.64 -8.29 -31.47
N SER A 579 -1.89 -8.77 -31.52
CA SER A 579 -3.10 -7.93 -31.69
C SER A 579 -3.61 -7.29 -30.38
N LEU A 580 -2.99 -7.59 -29.24
CA LEU A 580 -3.46 -7.22 -27.90
C LEU A 580 -4.90 -7.64 -27.60
N PHE A 581 -5.34 -8.78 -28.14
CA PHE A 581 -6.70 -9.26 -27.94
C PHE A 581 -6.98 -9.52 -26.46
N ARG A 582 -8.16 -9.06 -26.01
CA ARG A 582 -8.68 -9.37 -24.68
C ARG A 582 -10.13 -9.80 -24.80
N LEU A 583 -10.42 -10.99 -24.26
CA LEU A 583 -11.76 -11.56 -24.26
C LEU A 583 -12.80 -10.61 -23.63
N THR A 584 -12.46 -10.02 -22.49
CA THR A 584 -13.35 -9.12 -21.72
C THR A 584 -13.13 -7.63 -22.01
N GLY A 585 -12.28 -7.29 -22.98
CA GLY A 585 -11.98 -5.89 -23.32
C GLY A 585 -13.18 -5.18 -23.95
N LYS A 586 -13.43 -3.93 -23.52
CA LYS A 586 -14.58 -3.11 -23.95
C LYS A 586 -14.16 -1.81 -24.65
N SER A 587 -12.95 -1.33 -24.40
CA SER A 587 -12.45 -0.06 -24.94
C SER A 587 -11.98 -0.22 -26.39
N LYS A 588 -12.30 0.76 -27.23
CA LYS A 588 -11.77 0.89 -28.60
C LYS A 588 -10.45 1.67 -28.65
N GLN A 589 -9.99 2.24 -27.54
CA GLN A 589 -8.77 3.04 -27.47
C GLN A 589 -7.61 2.18 -26.96
N CYS A 590 -6.54 2.09 -27.75
CA CYS A 590 -5.36 1.28 -27.44
C CYS A 590 -4.53 1.85 -26.29
N PHE A 591 -4.32 3.16 -26.29
CA PHE A 591 -3.53 3.85 -25.28
C PHE A 591 -4.38 4.81 -24.45
N GLU A 592 -4.00 4.96 -23.19
CA GLU A 592 -4.58 5.91 -22.25
C GLU A 592 -3.48 6.63 -21.46
N ARG A 593 -3.71 7.91 -21.17
CA ARG A 593 -2.92 8.66 -20.21
C ARG A 593 -3.41 8.34 -18.80
N ARG A 594 -2.54 7.76 -17.99
CA ARG A 594 -2.92 7.32 -16.66
C ARG A 594 -1.79 7.39 -15.65
N GLU A 595 -2.08 7.95 -14.47
CA GLU A 595 -1.14 7.92 -13.35
C GLU A 595 -0.88 6.47 -12.90
N LYS A 596 0.40 6.11 -12.75
CA LYS A 596 0.77 4.86 -12.09
C LYS A 596 0.69 5.04 -10.57
N MET A 597 -0.16 4.24 -9.94
CA MET A 597 -0.30 4.17 -8.48
C MET A 597 0.05 2.77 -7.96
N TYR A 598 0.67 2.70 -6.79
CA TYR A 598 0.61 1.49 -5.97
C TYR A 598 -0.80 1.36 -5.42
N ARG A 599 -1.50 0.29 -5.80
CA ARG A 599 -2.78 -0.19 -5.24
C ARG A 599 -3.44 0.84 -4.31
N TRP A 600 -4.20 1.76 -4.92
CA TRP A 600 -5.10 2.73 -4.29
C TRP A 600 -4.53 3.75 -3.27
N GLU A 601 -3.22 3.82 -3.00
CA GLU A 601 -2.72 4.67 -1.90
C GLU A 601 -1.53 5.61 -2.20
N ARG A 602 -0.65 5.35 -3.18
CA ARG A 602 0.51 6.24 -3.45
C ARG A 602 0.96 6.29 -4.91
N ARG A 603 1.38 7.48 -5.36
CA ARG A 603 2.06 7.72 -6.65
C ARG A 603 3.46 7.08 -6.62
N ILE A 604 3.89 6.56 -7.77
CA ILE A 604 5.21 5.89 -7.92
C ILE A 604 6.23 6.91 -8.42
N TYR A 605 7.42 6.96 -7.81
CA TYR A 605 8.53 7.76 -8.34
C TYR A 605 9.04 7.15 -9.65
N CYS A 606 9.19 7.98 -10.67
CA CYS A 606 9.52 7.58 -12.02
C CYS A 606 10.99 7.14 -12.11
N ALA A 607 11.20 5.87 -12.44
CA ALA A 607 12.51 5.27 -12.73
C ALA A 607 12.39 4.44 -14.02
N PRO A 608 12.26 5.10 -15.19
CA PRO A 608 12.05 4.42 -16.46
C PRO A 608 13.36 3.82 -16.97
N GLU A 609 13.34 2.55 -17.35
CA GLU A 609 14.44 1.90 -18.07
C GLU A 609 14.01 1.73 -19.53
N ILE A 610 14.86 2.13 -20.49
CA ILE A 610 14.52 1.97 -21.90
C ILE A 610 14.51 0.48 -22.27
N THR A 611 13.54 0.04 -23.07
CA THR A 611 13.53 -1.33 -23.58
C THR A 611 14.66 -1.56 -24.59
N ASP A 612 15.28 -2.74 -24.55
CA ASP A 612 16.33 -3.12 -25.50
C ASP A 612 15.80 -3.15 -26.94
N LEU A 613 14.61 -3.72 -27.12
CA LEU A 613 13.93 -3.88 -28.39
C LEU A 613 12.78 -2.87 -28.55
N PRO A 614 12.50 -2.42 -29.78
CA PRO A 614 11.31 -1.64 -30.07
C PRO A 614 10.03 -2.43 -29.78
N ASN A 615 9.01 -1.73 -29.32
CA ASN A 615 7.67 -2.30 -29.19
C ASN A 615 7.08 -2.57 -30.57
N LEU A 616 6.43 -3.73 -30.75
CA LEU A 616 5.85 -4.15 -32.03
C LEU A 616 4.85 -3.13 -32.61
N LEU A 617 4.04 -2.50 -31.76
CA LEU A 617 2.96 -1.58 -32.18
C LEU A 617 3.55 -0.26 -32.65
N THR A 618 4.34 0.38 -31.80
CA THR A 618 4.88 1.71 -32.08
C THR A 618 6.14 1.67 -32.94
N GLY A 619 6.81 0.51 -33.03
CA GLY A 619 8.11 0.36 -33.68
C GLY A 619 9.18 1.24 -33.05
N ARG A 620 8.94 1.67 -31.81
CA ARG A 620 9.80 2.52 -31.01
C ARG A 620 10.14 1.85 -29.71
N LYS A 621 11.32 2.15 -29.18
CA LYS A 621 11.65 1.78 -27.81
C LYS A 621 10.71 2.50 -26.85
N CYS A 622 10.34 1.84 -25.77
CA CYS A 622 9.48 2.41 -24.74
C CYS A 622 10.19 2.31 -23.38
N ALA A 623 9.71 3.06 -22.40
CA ALA A 623 10.22 2.97 -21.05
C ALA A 623 9.50 1.84 -20.28
N ASP A 624 10.23 0.83 -19.81
CA ASP A 624 9.74 -0.06 -18.77
C ASP A 624 9.78 0.67 -17.42
N CYS A 625 8.63 0.78 -16.78
CA CYS A 625 8.52 1.25 -15.42
C CYS A 625 7.75 0.20 -14.59
N GLN A 626 8.51 -0.71 -13.95
CA GLN A 626 8.02 -1.80 -13.09
C GLN A 626 7.15 -2.87 -13.78
N ARG A 627 7.55 -3.27 -14.99
CA ARG A 627 6.89 -4.23 -15.89
C ARG A 627 5.65 -3.69 -16.61
N ASP A 628 5.47 -2.38 -16.60
CA ASP A 628 4.41 -1.70 -17.35
C ASP A 628 5.08 -0.76 -18.36
N MET A 629 4.85 -0.98 -19.65
CA MET A 629 5.42 -0.15 -20.73
C MET A 629 4.79 1.24 -20.73
N CYS A 630 5.65 2.25 -20.72
CA CYS A 630 5.34 3.66 -20.77
C CYS A 630 5.90 4.22 -22.08
N PHE A 631 5.03 4.67 -22.98
CA PHE A 631 5.43 5.09 -24.32
C PHE A 631 5.90 6.53 -24.38
N VAL A 632 5.50 7.35 -23.41
CA VAL A 632 5.99 8.72 -23.22
C VAL A 632 6.19 8.96 -21.73
N THR A 633 7.40 9.27 -21.29
CA THR A 633 7.71 9.61 -19.89
C THR A 633 7.12 10.97 -19.51
N CYS A 634 6.89 11.17 -18.22
CA CYS A 634 6.34 12.44 -17.70
C CYS A 634 7.42 13.45 -17.28
N ILE A 635 8.69 13.20 -17.63
CA ILE A 635 9.81 14.06 -17.24
C ILE A 635 9.88 15.24 -18.21
N LYS A 636 9.86 16.47 -17.68
CA LYS A 636 9.99 17.71 -18.46
C LYS A 636 11.47 18.12 -18.54
N LYS A 637 11.88 18.73 -19.65
CA LYS A 637 13.24 19.28 -19.81
C LYS A 637 13.42 20.55 -18.97
N ASP A 638 12.49 21.48 -19.18
CA ASP A 638 12.51 22.81 -18.60
C ASP A 638 11.16 23.08 -17.90
N PRO A 639 10.94 22.51 -16.71
CA PRO A 639 9.77 22.86 -15.92
C PRO A 639 9.92 24.28 -15.34
N ASP A 640 8.83 24.81 -14.78
CA ASP A 640 8.91 26.00 -13.93
C ASP A 640 9.91 25.77 -12.79
N TRP A 641 10.66 26.80 -12.38
CA TRP A 641 11.66 26.64 -11.32
C TRP A 641 11.05 26.18 -9.99
N LYS A 642 9.79 26.53 -9.73
CA LYS A 642 9.03 26.05 -8.58
C LYS A 642 8.72 24.56 -8.66
N GLU A 643 8.90 23.91 -9.81
CA GLU A 643 8.76 22.47 -10.03
C GLU A 643 10.12 21.75 -10.13
N TYR A 644 11.26 22.43 -9.89
CA TYR A 644 12.57 21.78 -9.91
C TYR A 644 12.63 20.61 -8.92
N THR A 645 13.02 19.46 -9.47
CA THR A 645 13.28 18.21 -8.75
C THR A 645 14.79 17.94 -8.74
N LEU A 646 15.23 16.89 -8.04
CA LEU A 646 16.64 16.49 -8.00
C LEU A 646 17.25 16.34 -9.39
N ILE A 647 16.49 15.85 -10.38
CA ILE A 647 17.04 15.66 -11.73
C ILE A 647 17.39 17.00 -12.39
N HIS A 648 16.54 18.00 -12.23
CA HIS A 648 16.76 19.35 -12.76
C HIS A 648 17.91 20.04 -12.01
N ILE A 649 18.00 19.83 -10.70
CA ILE A 649 19.11 20.34 -9.88
C ILE A 649 20.44 19.78 -10.36
N LEU A 650 20.51 18.46 -10.64
CA LEU A 650 21.71 17.80 -11.16
C LEU A 650 22.11 18.32 -12.54
N GLU A 651 21.14 18.58 -13.44
CA GLU A 651 21.40 19.25 -14.72
C GLU A 651 21.97 20.66 -14.54
N ILE A 652 21.39 21.45 -13.63
CA ILE A 652 21.79 22.85 -13.37
C ILE A 652 23.25 22.92 -12.89
N ILE A 653 23.69 21.98 -12.06
CA ILE A 653 25.07 21.93 -11.55
C ILE A 653 26.05 21.22 -12.50
N GLY A 654 25.57 20.73 -13.65
CA GLY A 654 26.40 20.23 -14.75
C GLY A 654 26.63 18.72 -14.80
N TYR A 655 25.81 17.90 -14.13
CA TYR A 655 25.99 16.43 -14.08
C TYR A 655 25.28 15.62 -15.17
N HIS A 656 24.61 16.25 -16.14
CA HIS A 656 24.02 15.62 -17.32
C HIS A 656 23.45 14.21 -17.06
N VAL A 657 22.37 14.17 -16.28
CA VAL A 657 21.68 12.97 -15.83
C VAL A 657 20.47 12.61 -16.70
N LEU A 658 20.09 13.46 -17.66
CA LEU A 658 18.99 13.25 -18.60
C LEU A 658 19.46 12.98 -20.02
N GLU A 659 18.85 11.97 -20.64
CA GLU A 659 19.00 11.63 -22.04
C GLU A 659 17.65 11.74 -22.76
N GLU A 660 17.68 12.30 -23.97
CA GLU A 660 16.49 12.37 -24.84
C GLU A 660 16.38 11.09 -25.67
N THR A 661 15.26 10.39 -25.56
CA THR A 661 15.01 9.10 -26.22
C THR A 661 13.66 9.11 -26.94
N GLU A 662 13.38 8.06 -27.72
CA GLU A 662 12.07 7.87 -28.39
C GLU A 662 10.88 7.83 -27.42
N ALA A 663 11.12 7.46 -26.16
CA ALA A 663 10.12 7.41 -25.10
C ALA A 663 10.03 8.73 -24.30
N GLY A 664 10.74 9.78 -24.73
CA GLY A 664 10.90 11.04 -24.00
C GLY A 664 12.20 11.09 -23.21
N LEU A 665 12.24 11.94 -22.18
CA LEU A 665 13.42 12.10 -21.34
C LEU A 665 13.56 10.94 -20.36
N ILE A 666 14.76 10.36 -20.29
CA ILE A 666 15.10 9.23 -19.42
C ILE A 666 16.31 9.59 -18.55
N PRO A 667 16.26 9.32 -17.23
CA PRO A 667 17.42 9.50 -16.37
C PRO A 667 18.49 8.45 -16.64
N ASN A 668 19.75 8.77 -16.31
CA ASN A 668 20.83 7.81 -16.36
C ASN A 668 20.60 6.62 -15.40
N PRO A 669 21.31 5.49 -15.59
CA PRO A 669 21.13 4.29 -14.76
C PRO A 669 21.38 4.51 -13.26
N VAL A 670 22.30 5.43 -12.90
CA VAL A 670 22.63 5.73 -11.50
C VAL A 670 21.44 6.37 -10.78
N TYR A 671 20.80 7.35 -11.41
CA TYR A 671 19.59 7.99 -10.89
C TYR A 671 18.42 7.00 -10.81
N ASN A 672 18.21 6.20 -11.86
CA ASN A 672 17.16 5.19 -11.88
C ASN A 672 17.34 4.14 -10.78
N GLN A 673 18.57 3.67 -10.56
CA GLN A 673 18.87 2.73 -9.48
C GLN A 673 18.54 3.35 -8.12
N PHE A 674 18.90 4.61 -7.90
CA PHE A 674 18.58 5.35 -6.67
C PHE A 674 17.05 5.47 -6.45
N VAL A 675 16.30 5.94 -7.44
CA VAL A 675 14.83 6.06 -7.33
C VAL A 675 14.17 4.69 -7.11
N ASN A 676 14.71 3.62 -7.71
CA ASN A 676 14.27 2.25 -7.45
C ASN A 676 14.52 1.82 -5.99
N GLN A 677 15.63 2.23 -5.37
CA GLN A 677 15.86 2.00 -3.94
C GLN A 677 14.91 2.84 -3.07
N ILE A 678 14.63 4.09 -3.44
CA ILE A 678 13.67 4.95 -2.73
C ILE A 678 12.26 4.36 -2.77
N ASN A 679 11.80 3.93 -3.94
CA ASN A 679 10.52 3.25 -4.11
C ASN A 679 10.41 2.02 -3.19
N LYS A 680 11.51 1.29 -2.97
CA LYS A 680 11.57 0.19 -2.00
C LYS A 680 11.60 0.70 -0.56
N ALA A 681 12.45 1.67 -0.22
CA ALA A 681 12.55 2.18 1.15
C ALA A 681 11.22 2.76 1.64
N VAL A 682 10.53 3.55 0.81
CA VAL A 682 9.24 4.17 1.15
C VAL A 682 8.16 3.12 1.43
N ARG A 683 8.09 2.05 0.63
CA ARG A 683 7.15 0.96 0.88
C ARG A 683 7.50 0.17 2.15
N PHE A 684 8.80 -0.04 2.40
CA PHE A 684 9.31 -0.79 3.54
C PHE A 684 9.14 -0.03 4.87
N SER A 685 9.35 1.29 4.85
CA SER A 685 9.32 2.19 6.02
C SER A 685 7.99 2.12 6.80
N LYS A 686 6.84 2.00 6.11
CA LYS A 686 5.52 1.86 6.76
C LYS A 686 5.44 0.63 7.67
N ARG A 687 6.20 -0.42 7.36
CA ARG A 687 6.24 -1.66 8.15
C ARG A 687 7.31 -1.62 9.24
N LEU A 688 8.23 -0.66 9.19
CA LEU A 688 9.34 -0.50 10.12
C LEU A 688 8.92 0.16 11.44
N VAL A 689 7.71 -0.12 11.92
CA VAL A 689 7.17 0.44 13.15
C VAL A 689 6.64 -0.70 14.02
N CYS A 690 6.91 -0.65 15.32
CA CYS A 690 6.35 -1.57 16.31
C CYS A 690 4.84 -1.38 16.39
N LYS A 691 4.06 -2.47 16.28
CA LYS A 691 2.59 -2.40 16.31
C LYS A 691 2.04 -2.06 17.70
N ASP A 692 2.80 -2.35 18.76
CA ASP A 692 2.37 -2.13 20.14
C ASP A 692 2.69 -0.74 20.67
N CYS A 693 3.93 -0.25 20.45
CA CYS A 693 4.36 1.04 21.00
C CYS A 693 4.51 2.16 19.96
N GLY A 694 4.35 1.87 18.66
CA GLY A 694 4.45 2.88 17.59
C GLY A 694 5.86 3.43 17.33
N HIS A 695 6.90 2.92 18.01
CA HIS A 695 8.30 3.30 17.77
C HIS A 695 8.86 2.59 16.54
N ILE A 696 9.88 3.20 15.91
CA ILE A 696 10.62 2.57 14.82
C ILE A 696 11.28 1.27 15.29
N LEU A 697 11.30 0.25 14.41
CA LEU A 697 12.03 -0.98 14.67
C LEU A 697 13.49 -0.84 14.23
N PHE A 698 14.40 -1.38 15.03
CA PHE A 698 15.84 -1.31 14.80
C PHE A 698 16.38 -2.61 14.22
N PRO A 699 17.39 -2.59 13.34
CA PRO A 699 18.04 -3.81 12.86
C PRO A 699 18.49 -4.70 14.03
N ALA A 700 18.09 -5.97 14.00
CA ALA A 700 18.49 -6.94 15.01
C ALA A 700 19.95 -7.39 14.81
N GLN A 701 20.48 -7.21 13.60
CA GLN A 701 21.81 -7.64 13.18
C GLN A 701 22.59 -6.46 12.59
N LYS A 702 23.92 -6.48 12.73
CA LYS A 702 24.82 -5.45 12.17
C LYS A 702 24.93 -5.49 10.64
N GLN A 703 24.58 -6.61 10.01
CA GLN A 703 24.62 -6.79 8.56
C GLN A 703 23.30 -7.43 8.10
N GLY A 704 22.67 -6.82 7.09
CA GLY A 704 21.41 -7.29 6.52
C GLY A 704 20.16 -6.75 7.24
N HIS A 705 19.46 -5.83 6.60
CA HIS A 705 18.21 -5.22 7.11
C HIS A 705 17.00 -6.08 6.80
N SER A 706 16.98 -7.32 7.31
CA SER A 706 15.83 -8.24 7.15
C SER A 706 15.17 -8.62 8.47
N LYS A 707 15.86 -8.38 9.60
CA LYS A 707 15.35 -8.63 10.94
C LYS A 707 15.43 -7.37 11.76
N PHE A 708 14.35 -7.05 12.47
CA PHE A 708 14.24 -5.84 13.25
C PHE A 708 13.66 -6.13 14.63
N LYS A 709 13.82 -5.21 15.58
CA LYS A 709 13.34 -5.36 16.95
C LYS A 709 13.00 -4.02 17.57
N CYS A 710 12.06 -4.02 18.51
CA CYS A 710 11.77 -2.86 19.32
C CYS A 710 12.85 -2.72 20.41
N LEU A 711 13.41 -1.52 20.57
CA LEU A 711 14.41 -1.22 21.61
C LEU A 711 13.85 -0.39 22.78
N LEU A 712 12.56 -0.01 22.73
CA LEU A 712 11.92 0.63 23.87
C LEU A 712 11.82 -0.38 25.01
N LEU A 713 12.62 -0.18 26.06
CA LEU A 713 12.70 -1.07 27.24
C LEU A 713 11.35 -1.35 27.89
N SER A 714 10.43 -0.38 27.83
CA SER A 714 9.11 -0.54 28.41
C SER A 714 8.22 -1.49 27.58
N CYS A 715 8.43 -1.60 26.26
CA CYS A 715 7.53 -2.26 25.29
C CYS A 715 7.36 -3.78 25.52
N PRO A 716 6.14 -4.36 25.40
CA PRO A 716 5.95 -5.82 25.47
C PRO A 716 6.67 -6.59 24.35
N GLU A 717 6.94 -5.92 23.22
CA GLU A 717 7.71 -6.45 22.09
C GLU A 717 9.22 -6.14 22.19
N TYR A 718 9.69 -5.71 23.37
CA TYR A 718 11.10 -5.40 23.58
C TYR A 718 11.98 -6.58 23.17
N ASN A 719 12.95 -6.29 22.31
CA ASN A 719 13.96 -7.22 21.80
C ASN A 719 13.40 -8.45 21.04
N LYS A 720 12.10 -8.50 20.72
CA LYS A 720 11.53 -9.55 19.87
C LYS A 720 11.86 -9.29 18.40
N GLU A 721 12.33 -10.32 17.71
CA GLU A 721 12.69 -10.22 16.29
C GLU A 721 11.46 -10.26 15.38
N VAL A 722 11.40 -9.31 14.45
CA VAL A 722 10.42 -9.21 13.36
C VAL A 722 11.17 -9.35 12.05
N TYR A 723 10.77 -10.33 11.22
CA TYR A 723 11.31 -10.48 9.87
C TYR A 723 10.50 -9.61 8.90
N LEU A 724 11.18 -8.68 8.25
CA LEU A 724 10.64 -7.80 7.22
C LEU A 724 11.50 -7.91 5.97
N ASN A 725 10.93 -8.30 4.84
CA ASN A 725 11.68 -8.36 3.58
C ASN A 725 10.76 -8.26 2.35
N TYR A 726 11.33 -7.97 1.20
CA TYR A 726 10.63 -8.09 -0.07
C TYR A 726 10.46 -9.55 -0.47
N CYS A 727 9.30 -9.87 -1.05
CA CYS A 727 9.10 -11.15 -1.70
C CYS A 727 10.17 -11.34 -2.79
N HIS A 728 10.90 -12.45 -2.71
CA HIS A 728 11.98 -12.76 -3.66
C HIS A 728 11.45 -13.02 -5.08
N ASP A 729 10.19 -13.41 -5.23
CA ASP A 729 9.57 -13.76 -6.50
C ASP A 729 8.95 -12.53 -7.18
N CYS A 730 7.82 -12.02 -6.67
CA CYS A 730 7.12 -10.92 -7.32
C CYS A 730 7.81 -9.55 -7.17
N LYS A 731 8.77 -9.40 -6.23
CA LYS A 731 9.44 -8.13 -5.83
C LYS A 731 8.49 -6.98 -5.43
N LYS A 732 7.18 -7.21 -5.42
CA LYS A 732 6.14 -6.22 -5.14
C LYS A 732 5.56 -6.38 -3.73
N GLY A 733 5.37 -7.61 -3.27
CA GLY A 733 4.84 -7.91 -1.95
C GLY A 733 5.88 -7.77 -0.84
N ILE A 734 5.46 -7.26 0.31
CA ILE A 734 6.27 -7.19 1.53
C ILE A 734 5.89 -8.36 2.42
N ILE A 735 6.90 -9.13 2.81
CA ILE A 735 6.81 -10.14 3.85
C ILE A 735 7.02 -9.43 5.19
N ASP A 736 6.04 -9.61 6.08
CA ASP A 736 6.09 -9.15 7.46
C ASP A 736 5.70 -10.34 8.34
N SER A 737 6.62 -10.82 9.18
CA SER A 737 6.38 -12.01 10.01
C SER A 737 5.25 -11.85 11.01
N ARG A 738 4.78 -10.62 11.26
CA ARG A 738 3.62 -10.34 12.12
C ARG A 738 2.30 -10.60 11.39
N ASP A 739 2.29 -10.52 10.06
CA ASP A 739 1.10 -10.63 9.21
C ASP A 739 1.08 -11.89 8.33
N THR A 740 2.21 -12.59 8.27
CA THR A 740 2.42 -13.71 7.34
C THR A 740 2.91 -14.93 8.08
N LYS A 741 2.44 -16.09 7.66
CA LYS A 741 2.89 -17.41 8.14
C LYS A 741 3.96 -18.00 7.24
N GLN A 742 4.66 -18.99 7.76
CA GLN A 742 5.64 -19.76 7.02
C GLN A 742 4.99 -20.99 6.39
N CYS A 743 5.48 -21.40 5.23
CA CYS A 743 5.16 -22.69 4.64
C CYS A 743 5.95 -23.83 5.33
N PRO A 744 5.65 -25.11 5.03
CA PRO A 744 6.39 -26.25 5.58
C PRO A 744 7.92 -26.19 5.41
N ASN A 745 8.42 -25.52 4.36
CA ASN A 745 9.84 -25.33 4.11
C ASN A 745 10.47 -24.18 4.93
N GLY A 746 9.74 -23.57 5.87
CA GLY A 746 10.22 -22.50 6.75
C GLY A 746 10.34 -21.12 6.09
N MET A 747 9.85 -20.95 4.86
CA MET A 747 9.83 -19.68 4.15
C MET A 747 8.50 -18.95 4.36
N TYR A 748 8.54 -17.65 4.60
CA TYR A 748 7.33 -16.84 4.72
C TYR A 748 6.57 -16.74 3.40
N ILE A 749 5.25 -16.77 3.49
CA ILE A 749 4.34 -16.74 2.34
C ILE A 749 4.01 -15.29 1.98
N CYS A 750 4.21 -14.91 0.72
CA CYS A 750 3.92 -13.56 0.25
C CYS A 750 2.42 -13.25 0.27
N PRO A 751 1.97 -12.16 0.92
CA PRO A 751 0.56 -11.81 0.96
C PRO A 751 0.03 -11.26 -0.37
N SER A 752 0.92 -10.82 -1.27
CA SER A 752 0.53 -10.23 -2.56
C SER A 752 0.44 -11.23 -3.70
N CYS A 753 1.33 -12.21 -3.76
CA CYS A 753 1.38 -13.19 -4.86
C CYS A 753 1.23 -14.65 -4.40
N GLY A 754 1.12 -14.93 -3.10
CA GLY A 754 1.00 -16.30 -2.57
C GLY A 754 2.28 -17.14 -2.64
N SER A 755 3.32 -16.71 -3.37
CA SER A 755 4.58 -17.43 -3.49
C SER A 755 5.32 -17.53 -2.15
N CYS A 756 5.89 -18.71 -1.85
CA CYS A 756 6.69 -18.96 -0.64
C CYS A 756 8.12 -19.44 -0.93
N CYS A 757 8.31 -20.43 -1.82
CA CYS A 757 9.62 -20.97 -2.19
C CYS A 757 9.62 -21.60 -3.59
N SER A 758 10.80 -21.69 -4.21
CA SER A 758 11.04 -22.35 -5.50
C SER A 758 12.43 -23.01 -5.53
N ASN A 759 12.61 -24.00 -6.41
CA ASN A 759 13.88 -24.68 -6.63
C ASN A 759 14.97 -23.70 -7.04
N ASN A 760 14.66 -22.82 -8.01
CA ASN A 760 15.58 -21.78 -8.48
C ASN A 760 16.08 -20.87 -7.33
N TYR A 761 15.20 -20.55 -6.37
CA TYR A 761 15.58 -19.73 -5.23
C TYR A 761 16.55 -20.45 -4.28
N PHE A 762 16.30 -21.72 -3.97
CA PHE A 762 17.20 -22.50 -3.12
C PHE A 762 18.57 -22.76 -3.77
N GLU A 763 18.59 -23.04 -5.07
CA GLU A 763 19.85 -23.19 -5.82
C GLU A 763 20.65 -21.89 -5.85
N PHE A 764 20.00 -20.75 -6.16
CA PHE A 764 20.65 -19.45 -6.12
C PHE A 764 21.24 -19.12 -4.74
N MET A 765 20.55 -19.48 -3.66
CA MET A 765 21.11 -19.32 -2.32
C MET A 765 22.31 -20.24 -2.09
N ALA A 766 22.24 -21.50 -2.52
CA ALA A 766 23.33 -22.46 -2.39
C ALA A 766 24.58 -22.00 -3.16
N ASP A 767 24.42 -21.49 -4.38
CA ASP A 767 25.50 -20.98 -5.23
C ASP A 767 26.32 -19.88 -4.57
N LYS A 768 25.67 -18.97 -3.82
CA LYS A 768 26.41 -17.93 -3.07
C LYS A 768 27.41 -18.53 -2.09
N TYR A 769 27.09 -19.66 -1.46
CA TYR A 769 28.01 -20.35 -0.56
C TYR A 769 29.06 -21.14 -1.34
N ARG A 770 28.68 -21.80 -2.44
CA ARG A 770 29.60 -22.53 -3.34
C ARG A 770 30.70 -21.60 -3.86
N VAL A 771 30.33 -20.43 -4.41
CA VAL A 771 31.27 -19.43 -4.94
C VAL A 771 32.23 -18.90 -3.88
N LEU A 772 31.75 -18.71 -2.64
CA LEU A 772 32.57 -18.26 -1.52
C LEU A 772 33.38 -19.39 -0.86
N GLY A 773 33.30 -20.63 -1.37
CA GLY A 773 33.95 -21.80 -0.76
C GLY A 773 33.44 -22.14 0.63
N LYS A 774 32.23 -21.69 1.00
CA LYS A 774 31.62 -21.90 2.32
C LYS A 774 30.67 -23.09 2.31
N LYS A 775 30.55 -23.77 3.46
CA LYS A 775 29.58 -24.87 3.64
C LYS A 775 28.15 -24.33 3.50
N ILE A 776 27.33 -25.00 2.69
CA ILE A 776 25.92 -24.66 2.50
C ILE A 776 25.16 -24.96 3.82
N PRO A 777 24.38 -24.01 4.36
CA PRO A 777 23.54 -24.21 5.53
C PRO A 777 22.53 -25.36 5.38
N LEU A 778 22.27 -26.11 6.47
CA LEU A 778 21.34 -27.25 6.50
C LEU A 778 19.93 -26.90 6.03
N PHE A 779 19.45 -25.70 6.35
CA PHE A 779 18.15 -25.20 5.90
C PHE A 779 18.05 -25.14 4.36
N ILE A 780 19.13 -24.72 3.70
CA ILE A 780 19.17 -24.64 2.24
C ILE A 780 19.30 -26.04 1.66
N SER A 781 20.25 -26.84 2.16
CA SER A 781 20.53 -28.17 1.62
C SER A 781 19.34 -29.13 1.69
N ARG A 782 18.49 -29.03 2.72
CA ARG A 782 17.28 -29.87 2.87
C ARG A 782 16.15 -29.45 1.92
N ASN A 783 16.15 -28.22 1.44
CA ASN A 783 15.07 -27.64 0.65
C ASN A 783 15.38 -27.53 -0.85
N ILE A 784 16.62 -27.80 -1.27
CA ILE A 784 16.98 -27.94 -2.70
C ILE A 784 16.10 -29.03 -3.35
N GLY A 785 15.50 -28.72 -4.50
CA GLY A 785 14.58 -29.63 -5.21
C GLY A 785 13.17 -29.78 -4.57
N ASN A 786 12.93 -29.13 -3.43
CA ASN A 786 11.68 -29.20 -2.68
C ASN A 786 10.90 -27.87 -2.70
N GLY A 787 11.07 -27.04 -3.72
CA GLY A 787 10.32 -25.80 -3.93
C GLY A 787 8.84 -26.07 -4.17
N HIS A 788 7.96 -25.43 -3.38
CA HIS A 788 6.51 -25.64 -3.50
C HIS A 788 5.94 -25.15 -4.83
N ARG A 789 6.48 -24.05 -5.39
CA ARG A 789 6.02 -23.54 -6.68
C ARG A 789 6.25 -24.54 -7.81
N ASP A 790 7.37 -25.24 -7.79
CA ASP A 790 7.74 -26.26 -8.78
C ASP A 790 6.88 -27.54 -8.64
N ARG A 791 6.12 -27.65 -7.53
CA ARG A 791 5.19 -28.74 -7.25
C ARG A 791 3.72 -28.32 -7.33
N ASN A 792 3.43 -27.12 -7.83
CA ASN A 792 2.08 -26.53 -7.83
C ASN A 792 1.39 -26.48 -6.45
N MET A 793 2.17 -26.40 -5.37
CA MET A 793 1.64 -26.28 -4.01
C MET A 793 1.59 -24.81 -3.58
N PHE A 794 0.42 -24.34 -3.16
CA PHE A 794 0.22 -22.98 -2.68
C PHE A 794 -0.25 -22.97 -1.23
N PHE A 795 0.13 -21.94 -0.47
CA PHE A 795 -0.18 -21.83 0.96
C PHE A 795 -0.82 -20.48 1.28
N CYS A 796 -1.65 -20.45 2.32
CA CYS A 796 -2.31 -19.25 2.78
C CYS A 796 -1.37 -18.42 3.65
N HIS A 797 -1.15 -17.14 3.30
CA HIS A 797 -0.30 -16.27 4.09
C HIS A 797 -0.86 -15.96 5.49
N LYS A 798 -2.19 -16.05 5.70
CA LYS A 798 -2.84 -15.72 6.98
C LYS A 798 -2.70 -16.85 8.02
N CYS A 799 -3.01 -18.09 7.63
CA CYS A 799 -3.03 -19.24 8.54
C CYS A 799 -1.92 -20.26 8.30
N GLY A 800 -1.24 -20.22 7.15
CA GLY A 800 -0.19 -21.18 6.77
C GLY A 800 -0.72 -22.50 6.19
N ALA A 801 -2.03 -22.73 6.17
CA ALA A 801 -2.62 -23.93 5.58
C ALA A 801 -2.40 -23.99 4.07
N GLN A 802 -2.26 -25.20 3.53
CA GLN A 802 -2.22 -25.44 2.09
C GLN A 802 -3.55 -24.99 1.47
N LYS A 803 -3.45 -24.33 0.31
CA LYS A 803 -4.60 -23.97 -0.50
C LYS A 803 -4.99 -25.17 -1.36
N VAL A 804 -6.28 -25.31 -1.58
CA VAL A 804 -6.84 -26.28 -2.51
C VAL A 804 -7.17 -25.57 -3.81
N ASP A 805 -7.01 -26.29 -4.92
CA ASP A 805 -7.48 -25.82 -6.22
C ASP A 805 -8.98 -26.09 -6.29
N VAL A 806 -9.72 -25.05 -6.61
CA VAL A 806 -11.17 -25.08 -6.69
C VAL A 806 -11.57 -24.70 -8.10
N VAL A 807 -12.31 -25.56 -8.76
CA VAL A 807 -12.74 -25.33 -10.14
C VAL A 807 -14.16 -24.78 -10.14
N ASP A 808 -14.37 -23.62 -10.76
CA ASP A 808 -15.70 -23.03 -10.93
C ASP A 808 -16.51 -23.73 -12.02
N LYS A 809 -17.81 -23.41 -12.13
CA LYS A 809 -18.72 -23.96 -13.16
C LYS A 809 -18.26 -23.75 -14.62
N SER A 810 -17.36 -22.81 -14.86
CA SER A 810 -16.83 -22.48 -16.18
C SER A 810 -15.47 -23.15 -16.44
N GLY A 811 -15.01 -24.02 -15.54
CA GLY A 811 -13.70 -24.68 -15.63
C GLY A 811 -12.52 -23.79 -15.21
N ASN A 812 -12.77 -22.62 -14.61
CA ASN A 812 -11.68 -21.76 -14.15
C ASN A 812 -11.16 -22.25 -12.80
N HIS A 813 -9.83 -22.37 -12.72
CA HIS A 813 -9.11 -22.79 -11.53
C HIS A 813 -8.87 -21.60 -10.58
N GLU A 814 -9.24 -21.75 -9.30
CA GLU A 814 -9.00 -20.79 -8.23
C GLU A 814 -8.39 -21.46 -6.98
N TRP A 815 -7.21 -20.99 -6.57
CA TRP A 815 -6.54 -21.48 -5.36
C TRP A 815 -7.08 -20.83 -4.08
N ARG A 816 -7.90 -21.57 -3.33
CA ARG A 816 -8.62 -21.09 -2.13
C ARG A 816 -8.09 -21.68 -0.83
N CYS A 817 -8.24 -20.95 0.27
CA CYS A 817 -7.90 -21.43 1.61
C CYS A 817 -9.16 -21.66 2.43
N LEU A 818 -9.56 -22.91 2.59
CA LEU A 818 -10.79 -23.28 3.30
C LEU A 818 -10.78 -22.91 4.79
N ALA A 819 -9.61 -22.75 5.41
CA ALA A 819 -9.50 -22.36 6.81
C ALA A 819 -9.78 -20.86 7.05
N CYS A 820 -9.50 -19.99 6.07
CA CYS A 820 -9.71 -18.54 6.21
C CYS A 820 -10.91 -18.02 5.43
N ASP A 821 -11.32 -18.74 4.39
CA ASP A 821 -12.45 -18.44 3.54
C ASP A 821 -13.17 -19.76 3.23
N PRO A 822 -13.90 -20.32 4.21
CA PRO A 822 -14.65 -21.55 4.02
C PRO A 822 -15.74 -21.34 2.97
N LEU A 823 -15.99 -22.37 2.17
CA LEU A 823 -17.13 -22.38 1.24
C LEU A 823 -18.41 -22.24 2.06
N LYS A 824 -19.24 -21.26 1.73
CA LYS A 824 -20.59 -21.14 2.32
C LYS A 824 -21.45 -22.26 1.74
N ASP A 825 -22.45 -22.73 2.49
CA ASP A 825 -23.31 -23.84 2.06
C ASP A 825 -23.99 -23.61 0.68
N GLU A 826 -24.25 -22.35 0.33
CA GLU A 826 -24.78 -21.97 -0.99
C GLU A 826 -23.72 -21.95 -2.11
N ASP A 827 -22.44 -21.76 -1.79
CA ASP A 827 -21.32 -21.73 -2.73
C ASP A 827 -20.67 -23.11 -2.94
N ALA A 828 -20.79 -24.01 -1.95
CA ALA A 828 -20.19 -25.36 -1.98
C ALA A 828 -20.76 -26.24 -3.10
N ALA A 829 -21.98 -25.96 -3.59
CA ALA A 829 -22.60 -26.67 -4.72
C ALA A 829 -22.01 -26.32 -6.09
N TYR A 830 -21.13 -25.31 -6.17
CA TYR A 830 -20.64 -24.73 -7.44
C TYR A 830 -19.16 -24.93 -7.72
N TYR A 831 -18.45 -25.61 -6.82
CA TYR A 831 -17.01 -25.65 -6.78
C TYR A 831 -16.53 -27.08 -6.52
N GLU A 832 -15.82 -27.70 -7.47
CA GLU A 832 -15.13 -28.98 -7.22
C GLU A 832 -13.80 -28.71 -6.51
N VAL A 833 -13.64 -29.26 -5.31
CA VAL A 833 -12.34 -29.30 -4.62
C VAL A 833 -11.56 -30.47 -5.19
N LYS A 834 -10.48 -30.19 -5.95
CA LYS A 834 -9.54 -31.25 -6.31
C LYS A 834 -8.63 -31.52 -5.12
N GLU A 835 -8.90 -32.60 -4.39
CA GLU A 835 -7.92 -33.19 -3.50
C GLU A 835 -6.80 -33.82 -4.35
N ASP A 836 -5.57 -33.33 -4.22
CA ASP A 836 -4.42 -34.01 -4.81
C ASP A 836 -4.25 -35.40 -4.17
N TYR A 837 -4.39 -36.42 -5.01
CA TYR A 837 -3.91 -37.81 -4.92
C TYR A 837 -3.45 -38.34 -3.55
N PRO A 838 -4.24 -39.22 -2.91
CA PRO A 838 -3.76 -40.37 -2.17
C PRO A 838 -3.67 -41.61 -3.09
N PRO A 839 -2.96 -42.68 -2.70
CA PRO A 839 -2.42 -43.68 -3.61
C PRO A 839 -3.50 -44.57 -4.23
N ILE A 840 -3.18 -45.07 -5.43
CA ILE A 840 -3.85 -46.16 -6.14
C ILE A 840 -4.21 -47.29 -5.15
N GLY A 841 -5.50 -47.55 -5.03
CA GLY A 841 -6.07 -48.81 -4.57
C GLY A 841 -7.10 -49.23 -5.60
N GLU A 842 -6.67 -50.06 -6.55
CA GLU A 842 -7.57 -50.84 -7.40
C GLU A 842 -8.26 -51.86 -6.52
N GLU A 843 -9.55 -51.67 -6.23
CA GLU A 843 -10.55 -52.69 -5.93
C GLU A 843 -11.80 -51.98 -5.37
N ASP A 844 -12.68 -51.57 -6.28
CA ASP A 844 -14.15 -51.51 -6.11
C ASP A 844 -14.76 -50.83 -7.36
N MET A 845 -14.69 -51.52 -8.51
CA MET A 845 -15.50 -51.18 -9.70
C MET A 845 -16.48 -52.32 -9.99
N ILE A 846 -17.71 -52.17 -9.49
CA ILE A 846 -18.95 -52.73 -10.03
C ILE A 846 -20.02 -51.62 -9.86
N GLN A 847 -20.17 -50.71 -10.84
CA GLN A 847 -21.26 -50.60 -11.86
C GLN A 847 -22.67 -50.27 -11.28
N GLU A 848 -23.42 -49.24 -11.69
CA GLU A 848 -23.59 -48.58 -13.02
C GLU A 848 -23.86 -47.05 -12.94
N PRO A 849 -23.41 -46.26 -13.94
CA PRO A 849 -22.68 -45.06 -13.60
C PRO A 849 -23.33 -43.75 -14.09
N TRP A 850 -24.05 -43.09 -13.19
CA TRP A 850 -23.77 -41.66 -12.95
C TRP A 850 -22.83 -41.49 -11.72
N ALA A 851 -22.17 -42.60 -11.33
CA ALA A 851 -20.87 -42.71 -10.67
C ALA A 851 -20.21 -44.01 -11.16
#